data_AF-A0A7S1ZTE9-F1
#
_entry.id   AF-A0A7S1ZTE9-F1
#
_cell.length_a   1.000
_cell.length_b   1.000
_cell.length_c   1.000
_cell.angle_alpha   90.00
_cell.angle_beta   90.00
_cell.angle_gamma   90.00
#
_symmetry.space_group_name_H-M   'P 1'
#
loop_
_entity.id
_entity.type
_entity.pdbx_description
1 polymer ?
#
loop_
_entity_poly.entity_id
_entity_poly.type
_entity_poly.pdbx_seq_one_letter_code
_entity_poly.pdbx_strand_id
1 'polypeptide(L)'
;EIDMVDEEEEEEEEEEEEEEEEEEEEEVVKENAKKKKYARDGENPVPWHVAALSMPRDKDRKQMKQAPDVDPQIGTWESAFYPATEFNVKNYTYSKGVTLGFPEYMLVSRNYYEKGWGLRTHRRLKNVIVVMDFAPSKSLLREVASVGKAFSPQQEQNLRRAFTLADANKSGGLSVHELKEVLKAVDVDVEGDGDQFLSGLNARGEISFEELKHMLTQRKFYRVQGGRFYVALSLFEAECMRAAMHNQSGLPLVPGRDTIAALRTGKTMLDASTGYEPAQSFQENTSLACFRFIDSEVNYSPAELNILLRALQNNNCESRASYFIEVRSNRRRKQQDPSTTSLSKVFVTSDEHHLLQYRIATGRITALLKSRGMFPRDAFVAFDHDRDGLVSAPELWRGLDWLGLKMDQILIRDFYREVDKDRDGYINLEEFKGAVGWNEEEDGGEGMGSFSGTPILPPVPMPGDKKTVVSIPPPVLNGIKIKVKKITKFEKVWNSKGSMSRTKVGVWEPIIQSGAFNKNKVNVTIGHYAVPDFEYPNRDGKDRLSLEITDTTGSFVSGSSWMPHVLERYLPHPARYRLAWSLTHGSNPFYAWEPIPPSDEYVALGFIGSTTDKPPDVRMMRCVCKDWLRESTFVHSMWDDSGSGGREGSIWLFNTLNLVGFVAGHDPPRQRPW
;
A
#
# COMPACT_ATOMS: atom_id res chain seq x y z
N GLU A 1 -31.12 12.88 -38.14
CA GLU A 1 -30.25 13.76 -38.93
C GLU A 1 -29.77 14.93 -38.10
N ILE A 2 -30.63 15.77 -37.50
CA ILE A 2 -30.16 16.83 -36.59
C ILE A 2 -29.61 16.24 -35.28
N ASP A 3 -30.38 15.37 -34.61
CA ASP A 3 -29.93 14.71 -33.36
C ASP A 3 -28.69 13.79 -33.52
N MET A 4 -28.36 13.38 -34.74
CA MET A 4 -27.16 12.55 -34.99
C MET A 4 -25.91 13.39 -35.22
N VAL A 5 -26.08 14.63 -35.66
CA VAL A 5 -24.97 15.57 -35.84
C VAL A 5 -24.58 16.16 -34.49
N ASP A 6 -25.57 16.40 -33.62
CA ASP A 6 -25.30 16.84 -32.24
C ASP A 6 -24.57 15.77 -31.41
N GLU A 7 -24.88 14.47 -31.59
CA GLU A 7 -24.14 13.36 -30.94
C GLU A 7 -22.71 13.20 -31.48
N GLU A 8 -22.49 13.38 -32.80
CA GLU A 8 -21.14 13.35 -33.39
C GLU A 8 -20.29 14.56 -32.95
N GLU A 9 -20.89 15.74 -32.76
CA GLU A 9 -20.20 16.94 -32.25
C GLU A 9 -19.86 16.81 -30.76
N GLU A 10 -20.71 16.17 -29.93
CA GLU A 10 -20.41 15.90 -28.52
C GLU A 10 -19.28 14.85 -28.36
N GLU A 11 -19.24 13.80 -29.20
CA GLU A 11 -18.14 12.82 -29.19
C GLU A 11 -16.80 13.44 -29.63
N GLU A 12 -16.80 14.34 -30.62
CA GLU A 12 -15.58 15.07 -31.03
C GLU A 12 -15.09 16.05 -29.94
N GLU A 13 -15.98 16.72 -29.21
CA GLU A 13 -15.60 17.58 -28.08
C GLU A 13 -15.04 16.78 -26.89
N GLU A 14 -15.59 15.59 -26.59
CA GLU A 14 -15.05 14.70 -25.56
C GLU A 14 -13.66 14.15 -25.96
N GLU A 15 -13.44 13.78 -27.23
CA GLU A 15 -12.11 13.36 -27.72
C GLU A 15 -11.08 14.51 -27.65
N GLU A 16 -11.47 15.75 -27.97
CA GLU A 16 -10.58 16.92 -27.85
C GLU A 16 -10.26 17.25 -26.37
N GLU A 17 -11.22 17.14 -25.45
CA GLU A 17 -10.97 17.34 -24.01
C GLU A 17 -10.08 16.23 -23.43
N GLU A 18 -10.23 14.97 -23.84
CA GLU A 18 -9.32 13.88 -23.45
C GLU A 18 -7.90 14.09 -24.01
N GLU A 19 -7.76 14.55 -25.26
CA GLU A 19 -6.44 14.91 -25.82
C GLU A 19 -5.80 16.11 -25.09
N GLU A 20 -6.58 17.14 -24.72
CA GLU A 20 -6.08 18.27 -23.92
C GLU A 20 -5.69 17.86 -22.50
N GLU A 21 -6.46 16.99 -21.83
CA GLU A 21 -6.10 16.44 -20.52
C GLU A 21 -4.84 15.55 -20.61
N GLU A 22 -4.69 14.73 -21.66
CA GLU A 22 -3.45 13.97 -21.91
C GLU A 22 -2.25 14.92 -22.16
N GLU A 23 -2.44 16.01 -22.90
CA GLU A 23 -1.39 17.03 -23.12
C GLU A 23 -1.04 17.80 -21.83
N GLU A 24 -2.02 18.12 -20.98
CA GLU A 24 -1.83 18.77 -19.68
C GLU A 24 -1.16 17.84 -18.65
N GLU A 25 -1.52 16.54 -18.60
CA GLU A 25 -0.79 15.54 -17.81
C GLU A 25 0.66 15.35 -18.31
N GLU A 26 0.90 15.53 -19.61
CA GLU A 26 2.24 15.55 -20.22
C GLU A 26 3.06 16.83 -19.95
N GLU A 27 2.41 17.92 -19.49
CA GLU A 27 3.01 19.21 -19.13
C GLU A 27 3.69 19.23 -17.74
N VAL A 28 4.09 18.07 -17.19
CA VAL A 28 5.04 18.03 -16.07
C VAL A 28 6.36 18.70 -16.49
N VAL A 29 6.55 19.96 -16.08
CA VAL A 29 7.69 20.88 -16.32
C VAL A 29 8.95 20.18 -16.83
N LYS A 30 9.01 19.94 -18.14
CA LYS A 30 10.13 19.26 -18.81
C LYS A 30 11.36 20.20 -18.80
N GLU A 31 12.39 19.87 -18.03
CA GLU A 31 13.60 20.70 -17.94
C GLU A 31 14.41 20.70 -19.25
N ASN A 32 14.87 21.88 -19.64
CA ASN A 32 15.78 22.05 -20.78
C ASN A 32 17.19 21.59 -20.45
N ALA A 33 17.79 20.79 -21.33
CA ALA A 33 19.16 20.31 -21.14
C ALA A 33 20.19 21.46 -21.09
N LYS A 34 21.09 21.43 -20.10
CA LYS A 34 22.17 22.42 -19.95
C LYS A 34 23.09 22.42 -21.19
N LYS A 35 23.33 23.61 -21.76
CA LYS A 35 24.23 23.77 -22.92
C LYS A 35 25.69 23.46 -22.52
N LYS A 36 26.26 22.39 -23.05
CA LYS A 36 27.68 21.99 -22.89
C LYS A 36 28.43 22.01 -24.23
N LYS A 37 29.74 22.31 -24.20
CA LYS A 37 30.64 22.25 -25.36
C LYS A 37 31.13 20.81 -25.55
N TYR A 38 30.59 20.12 -26.54
CA TYR A 38 30.91 18.72 -26.83
C TYR A 38 32.07 18.62 -27.84
N ALA A 39 33.02 17.73 -27.57
CA ALA A 39 34.08 17.40 -28.52
C ALA A 39 33.58 16.36 -29.54
N ARG A 40 34.17 16.35 -30.75
CA ARG A 40 33.79 15.44 -31.86
C ARG A 40 34.94 14.53 -32.35
N ASP A 41 36.13 14.66 -31.78
CA ASP A 41 37.30 13.85 -32.15
C ASP A 41 37.07 12.36 -31.86
N GLY A 42 37.44 11.48 -32.79
CA GLY A 42 37.30 10.03 -32.62
C GLY A 42 35.87 9.47 -32.65
N GLU A 43 34.85 10.22 -33.08
CA GLU A 43 33.47 9.71 -33.21
C GLU A 43 33.26 8.75 -34.41
N ASN A 44 34.26 8.60 -35.27
CA ASN A 44 34.18 7.70 -36.42
C ASN A 44 34.17 6.24 -35.95
N PRO A 45 33.29 5.38 -36.51
CA PRO A 45 33.26 3.96 -36.16
C PRO A 45 34.60 3.29 -36.43
N VAL A 46 35.07 2.52 -35.45
CA VAL A 46 36.23 1.64 -35.57
C VAL A 46 35.73 0.24 -35.96
N PRO A 47 36.10 -0.29 -37.13
CA PRO A 47 35.63 -1.60 -37.57
C PRO A 47 36.20 -2.71 -36.70
N TRP A 48 35.40 -3.75 -36.47
CA TRP A 48 35.81 -4.99 -35.82
C TRP A 48 35.22 -6.19 -36.57
N HIS A 49 35.87 -7.34 -36.45
CA HIS A 49 35.53 -8.52 -37.25
C HIS A 49 34.44 -9.36 -36.56
N VAL A 50 33.37 -9.74 -37.28
CA VAL A 50 32.24 -10.51 -36.69
C VAL A 50 32.69 -11.84 -36.09
N ALA A 51 33.70 -12.50 -36.69
CA ALA A 51 34.29 -13.72 -36.14
C ALA A 51 34.89 -13.55 -34.72
N ALA A 52 35.19 -12.32 -34.29
CA ALA A 52 35.63 -12.05 -32.91
C ALA A 52 34.58 -12.45 -31.87
N LEU A 53 33.29 -12.48 -32.23
CA LEU A 53 32.21 -12.97 -31.36
C LEU A 53 32.37 -14.45 -31.01
N SER A 54 32.97 -15.26 -31.89
CA SER A 54 33.20 -16.69 -31.68
C SER A 54 34.41 -17.01 -30.80
N MET A 55 35.19 -15.99 -30.43
CA MET A 55 36.41 -16.16 -29.67
C MET A 55 36.12 -16.11 -28.16
N PRO A 56 36.74 -16.99 -27.36
CA PRO A 56 36.64 -16.94 -25.90
C PRO A 56 37.29 -15.66 -25.34
N ARG A 57 36.99 -15.31 -24.09
CA ARG A 57 37.62 -14.15 -23.41
C ARG A 57 39.14 -14.31 -23.40
N ASP A 58 39.88 -13.21 -23.37
CA ASP A 58 41.35 -13.23 -23.38
C ASP A 58 41.93 -14.02 -22.20
N LYS A 59 41.26 -13.97 -21.04
CA LYS A 59 41.65 -14.75 -19.85
C LYS A 59 41.54 -16.26 -20.06
N ASP A 60 40.52 -16.70 -20.79
CA ASP A 60 40.26 -18.12 -21.08
C ASP A 60 41.12 -18.60 -22.25
N ARG A 61 41.36 -17.72 -23.25
CA ARG A 61 42.27 -17.96 -24.37
C ARG A 61 43.69 -18.27 -23.90
N LYS A 62 44.18 -17.58 -22.86
CA LYS A 62 45.51 -17.85 -22.25
C LYS A 62 45.59 -19.19 -21.53
N GLN A 63 44.47 -19.81 -21.18
CA GLN A 63 44.41 -21.11 -20.49
C GLN A 63 44.16 -22.29 -21.44
N MET A 64 43.78 -22.03 -22.70
CA MET A 64 43.59 -23.07 -23.70
C MET A 64 44.93 -23.67 -24.16
N LYS A 65 45.00 -25.01 -24.18
CA LYS A 65 46.18 -25.77 -24.65
C LYS A 65 46.34 -25.80 -26.17
N GLN A 66 45.29 -25.46 -26.93
CA GLN A 66 45.28 -25.39 -28.39
C GLN A 66 44.68 -24.05 -28.84
N ALA A 67 45.29 -23.43 -29.87
CA ALA A 67 44.79 -22.18 -30.44
C ALA A 67 43.45 -22.42 -31.15
N PRO A 68 42.47 -21.49 -31.05
CA PRO A 68 41.24 -21.57 -31.82
C PRO A 68 41.56 -21.60 -33.33
N ASP A 69 40.78 -22.36 -34.09
CA ASP A 69 40.87 -22.48 -35.55
C ASP A 69 40.35 -21.20 -36.25
N VAL A 70 40.97 -20.06 -35.94
CA VAL A 70 40.65 -18.71 -36.44
C VAL A 70 41.97 -18.02 -36.77
N ASP A 71 41.97 -17.16 -37.78
CA ASP A 71 43.12 -16.30 -38.12
C ASP A 71 43.71 -15.67 -36.84
N PRO A 72 45.00 -15.90 -36.53
CA PRO A 72 45.68 -15.34 -35.37
C PRO A 72 45.58 -13.81 -35.25
N GLN A 73 45.32 -13.11 -36.36
CA GLN A 73 45.10 -11.66 -36.38
C GLN A 73 43.72 -11.23 -35.84
N ILE A 74 42.73 -12.13 -35.81
CA ILE A 74 41.40 -11.82 -35.29
C ILE A 74 41.45 -11.86 -33.77
N GLY A 75 41.31 -10.68 -33.17
CA GLY A 75 41.22 -10.49 -31.73
C GLY A 75 39.92 -11.06 -31.12
N THR A 76 39.82 -10.97 -29.80
CA THR A 76 38.60 -11.32 -29.07
C THR A 76 37.60 -10.16 -29.13
N TRP A 77 36.31 -10.44 -28.89
CA TRP A 77 35.29 -9.39 -28.81
C TRP A 77 35.56 -8.36 -27.70
N GLU A 78 36.43 -8.66 -26.71
CA GLU A 78 36.87 -7.73 -25.66
C GLU A 78 37.68 -6.53 -26.20
N SER A 79 38.18 -6.61 -27.45
CA SER A 79 38.76 -5.44 -28.11
C SER A 79 37.70 -4.43 -28.54
N ALA A 80 36.49 -4.88 -28.90
CA ALA A 80 35.40 -4.04 -29.39
C ALA A 80 34.44 -3.61 -28.27
N PHE A 81 34.25 -4.45 -27.26
CA PHE A 81 33.28 -4.23 -26.18
C PHE A 81 33.95 -4.19 -24.82
N TYR A 82 33.40 -3.42 -23.90
CA TYR A 82 33.86 -3.38 -22.50
C TYR A 82 32.66 -3.54 -21.55
N PRO A 83 32.89 -4.02 -20.30
CA PRO A 83 31.81 -4.19 -19.33
C PRO A 83 31.06 -2.90 -19.06
N ALA A 84 29.72 -2.98 -18.96
CA ALA A 84 28.89 -1.83 -18.64
C ALA A 84 29.27 -1.17 -17.30
N THR A 85 29.82 -1.94 -16.36
CA THR A 85 30.37 -1.44 -15.08
C THR A 85 31.49 -0.41 -15.24
N GLU A 86 32.21 -0.44 -16.37
CA GLU A 86 33.29 0.52 -16.65
C GLU A 86 32.80 1.77 -17.38
N PHE A 87 31.53 1.81 -17.82
CA PHE A 87 30.94 2.95 -18.50
C PHE A 87 30.85 4.16 -17.56
N ASN A 88 31.36 5.29 -18.02
CA ASN A 88 31.28 6.57 -17.31
C ASN A 88 31.35 7.73 -18.30
N VAL A 89 30.80 8.87 -17.89
CA VAL A 89 30.80 10.11 -18.67
C VAL A 89 31.55 11.22 -17.92
N LYS A 90 32.11 12.19 -18.65
CA LYS A 90 32.81 13.33 -18.04
C LYS A 90 31.83 14.45 -17.72
N ASN A 91 31.86 14.99 -16.49
CA ASN A 91 30.95 16.08 -16.08
C ASN A 91 31.66 17.40 -15.67
N TYR A 92 32.74 17.35 -14.89
CA TYR A 92 33.57 18.52 -14.58
C TYR A 92 35.03 18.31 -14.99
N THR A 93 35.76 19.41 -15.23
CA THR A 93 37.17 19.38 -15.67
C THR A 93 38.09 18.59 -14.72
N TYR A 94 37.70 18.48 -13.44
CA TYR A 94 38.49 17.86 -12.36
C TYR A 94 37.78 16.76 -11.56
N SER A 95 36.55 16.34 -11.94
CA SER A 95 35.86 15.23 -11.27
C SER A 95 36.20 13.89 -11.93
N LYS A 96 36.39 12.84 -11.13
CA LYS A 96 36.42 11.47 -11.67
C LYS A 96 35.00 11.12 -12.13
N GLY A 97 34.86 10.48 -13.29
CA GLY A 97 33.56 10.01 -13.77
C GLY A 97 32.98 8.95 -12.83
N VAL A 98 31.69 9.02 -12.55
CA VAL A 98 31.00 8.03 -11.71
C VAL A 98 30.79 6.74 -12.51
N THR A 99 31.04 5.60 -11.88
CA THR A 99 30.78 4.26 -12.41
C THR A 99 29.77 3.57 -11.51
N LEU A 100 29.04 2.61 -12.05
CA LEU A 100 28.03 1.84 -11.33
C LEU A 100 28.18 0.36 -11.66
N GLY A 101 28.01 -0.52 -10.70
CA GLY A 101 28.05 -1.96 -10.91
C GLY A 101 26.84 -2.46 -11.69
N PHE A 102 27.07 -3.15 -12.80
CA PHE A 102 26.08 -3.86 -13.60
C PHE A 102 26.39 -5.36 -13.69
N PRO A 103 25.43 -6.22 -14.08
CA PRO A 103 25.68 -7.64 -14.34
C PRO A 103 26.84 -7.88 -15.32
N GLU A 104 27.67 -8.89 -15.08
CA GLU A 104 28.91 -9.14 -15.87
C GLU A 104 28.66 -9.45 -17.36
N TYR A 105 27.46 -9.90 -17.70
CA TYR A 105 27.05 -10.18 -19.07
C TYR A 105 26.62 -8.94 -19.85
N MET A 106 26.58 -7.76 -19.21
CA MET A 106 26.26 -6.50 -19.88
C MET A 106 27.52 -5.78 -20.35
N LEU A 107 27.52 -5.41 -21.62
CA LEU A 107 28.64 -4.78 -22.31
C LEU A 107 28.19 -3.51 -23.04
N VAL A 108 29.13 -2.63 -23.31
CA VAL A 108 28.95 -1.43 -24.12
C VAL A 108 29.97 -1.45 -25.25
N SER A 109 29.53 -1.14 -26.47
CA SER A 109 30.45 -1.00 -27.60
C SER A 109 31.32 0.24 -27.47
N ARG A 110 32.60 0.13 -27.81
CA ARG A 110 33.52 1.28 -27.97
C ARG A 110 33.04 2.27 -29.01
N ASN A 111 32.31 1.82 -30.03
CA ASN A 111 31.70 2.67 -31.05
C ASN A 111 30.41 3.35 -30.58
N TYR A 112 29.73 2.78 -29.58
CA TYR A 112 28.64 3.48 -28.91
C TYR A 112 29.19 4.62 -28.04
N TYR A 113 30.17 4.31 -27.20
CA TYR A 113 30.89 5.31 -26.40
C TYR A 113 32.29 4.80 -26.03
N GLU A 114 33.34 5.53 -26.40
CA GLU A 114 34.72 5.09 -26.12
C GLU A 114 35.08 5.32 -24.65
N LYS A 115 35.61 4.28 -23.99
CA LYS A 115 35.97 4.27 -22.56
C LYS A 115 36.89 5.43 -22.16
N GLY A 116 37.79 5.84 -23.05
CA GLY A 116 38.72 6.95 -22.82
C GLY A 116 38.06 8.34 -22.72
N TRP A 117 36.86 8.52 -23.25
CA TRP A 117 36.20 9.83 -23.30
C TRP A 117 35.77 10.35 -21.93
N GLY A 118 35.29 9.46 -21.05
CA GLY A 118 34.85 9.83 -19.70
C GLY A 118 35.93 10.48 -18.83
N LEU A 119 37.21 10.30 -19.18
CA LEU A 119 38.34 10.94 -18.49
C LEU A 119 38.81 12.24 -19.17
N ARG A 120 38.53 12.42 -20.46
CA ARG A 120 39.19 13.43 -21.30
C ARG A 120 38.29 14.61 -21.66
N THR A 121 37.09 14.38 -22.20
CA THR A 121 36.26 15.43 -22.81
C THR A 121 34.76 15.22 -22.56
N HIS A 122 33.97 16.30 -22.62
CA HIS A 122 32.50 16.19 -22.63
C HIS A 122 32.05 15.67 -24.00
N ARG A 123 31.18 14.66 -23.99
CA ARG A 123 30.61 14.05 -25.20
C ARG A 123 29.10 13.96 -25.12
N ARG A 124 28.46 14.17 -26.26
CA ARG A 124 27.02 13.98 -26.39
C ARG A 124 26.76 12.48 -26.35
N LEU A 125 25.95 12.04 -25.42
CA LEU A 125 25.52 10.65 -25.36
C LEU A 125 24.38 10.41 -26.35
N LYS A 126 24.49 9.37 -27.17
CA LYS A 126 23.44 8.89 -28.09
C LYS A 126 22.45 8.00 -27.32
N ASN A 127 21.30 7.70 -27.92
CA ASN A 127 20.34 6.78 -27.29
C ASN A 127 20.78 5.33 -27.48
N VAL A 128 20.51 4.49 -26.49
CA VAL A 128 20.62 3.03 -26.62
C VAL A 128 19.36 2.54 -27.34
N ILE A 129 19.46 2.33 -28.66
CA ILE A 129 18.31 1.94 -29.50
C ILE A 129 18.32 0.44 -29.80
N VAL A 130 19.50 -0.10 -30.11
CA VAL A 130 19.68 -1.51 -30.46
C VAL A 130 20.63 -2.17 -29.47
N VAL A 131 20.16 -3.27 -28.89
CA VAL A 131 20.94 -4.17 -28.06
C VAL A 131 21.16 -5.46 -28.82
N MET A 132 22.41 -5.91 -28.87
CA MET A 132 22.78 -7.22 -29.42
C MET A 132 22.88 -8.23 -28.28
N ASP A 133 22.10 -9.29 -28.36
CA ASP A 133 22.27 -10.52 -27.57
C ASP A 133 23.18 -11.46 -28.36
N PHE A 134 24.27 -11.94 -27.78
CA PHE A 134 25.10 -12.95 -28.42
C PHE A 134 25.70 -13.97 -27.44
N ALA A 135 25.98 -15.16 -27.97
CA ALA A 135 26.75 -16.18 -27.28
C ALA A 135 27.88 -16.68 -28.19
N PRO A 136 29.16 -16.65 -27.74
CA PRO A 136 30.29 -17.12 -28.55
C PRO A 136 30.16 -18.56 -29.04
N SER A 137 29.53 -19.42 -28.23
CA SER A 137 29.26 -20.80 -28.58
C SER A 137 28.00 -21.27 -27.87
N LYS A 138 27.00 -21.68 -28.65
CA LYS A 138 25.72 -22.21 -28.16
C LYS A 138 25.91 -23.45 -27.28
N SER A 139 26.78 -24.38 -27.69
CA SER A 139 27.05 -25.63 -26.97
C SER A 139 27.76 -25.43 -25.61
N LEU A 140 28.39 -24.28 -25.39
CA LEU A 140 29.04 -23.93 -24.12
C LEU A 140 28.14 -23.14 -23.16
N LEU A 141 26.90 -22.83 -23.55
CA LEU A 141 25.95 -22.19 -22.66
C LEU A 141 25.66 -23.10 -21.46
N ARG A 142 25.86 -22.56 -20.25
CA ARG A 142 25.56 -23.27 -19.01
C ARG A 142 24.48 -22.52 -18.26
N GLU A 143 23.48 -23.23 -17.78
CA GLU A 143 22.56 -22.66 -16.81
C GLU A 143 23.30 -22.46 -15.49
N VAL A 144 23.57 -21.20 -15.18
CA VAL A 144 24.18 -20.79 -13.94
C VAL A 144 23.08 -20.16 -13.10
N ALA A 145 22.85 -20.68 -11.89
CA ALA A 145 22.02 -19.96 -10.93
C ALA A 145 22.66 -18.58 -10.73
N SER A 146 21.89 -17.51 -10.97
CA SER A 146 22.30 -16.13 -10.65
C SER A 146 23.04 -16.10 -9.31
N VAL A 147 24.28 -15.59 -9.29
CA VAL A 147 25.08 -15.44 -8.06
C VAL A 147 24.39 -14.42 -7.16
N GLY A 148 23.37 -14.86 -6.43
CA GLY A 148 22.72 -14.09 -5.37
C GLY A 148 23.53 -14.22 -4.10
N LYS A 149 23.72 -13.12 -3.38
CA LYS A 149 24.12 -13.20 -1.96
C LYS A 149 23.05 -13.99 -1.20
N ALA A 150 23.49 -14.80 -0.24
CA ALA A 150 22.59 -15.33 0.77
C ALA A 150 21.87 -14.18 1.48
N PHE A 151 20.62 -14.41 1.92
CA PHE A 151 19.90 -13.43 2.73
C PHE A 151 20.77 -12.99 3.92
N SER A 152 20.92 -11.70 4.11
CA SER A 152 21.46 -11.10 5.33
C SER A 152 20.58 -11.50 6.52
N PRO A 153 21.10 -11.48 7.76
CA PRO A 153 20.31 -11.82 8.94
C PRO A 153 19.02 -11.00 9.06
N GLN A 154 19.08 -9.72 8.65
CA GLN A 154 17.92 -8.83 8.63
C GLN A 154 16.92 -9.23 7.53
N GLN A 155 17.41 -9.61 6.35
CA GLN A 155 16.57 -10.07 5.23
C GLN A 155 15.89 -11.41 5.56
N GLU A 156 16.59 -12.34 6.21
CA GLU A 156 16.01 -13.60 6.66
C GLU A 156 14.94 -13.37 7.74
N GLN A 157 15.20 -12.47 8.69
CA GLN A 157 14.20 -12.09 9.69
C GLN A 157 12.96 -11.48 9.03
N ASN A 158 13.15 -10.64 8.01
CA ASN A 158 12.07 -10.01 7.25
C ASN A 158 11.26 -11.02 6.43
N LEU A 159 11.92 -11.97 5.77
CA LEU A 159 11.27 -13.05 5.04
C LEU A 159 10.53 -14.00 5.99
N ARG A 160 11.10 -14.29 7.17
CA ARG A 160 10.46 -15.11 8.22
C ARG A 160 9.21 -14.42 8.77
N ARG A 161 9.25 -13.10 8.97
CA ARG A 161 8.08 -12.31 9.33
C ARG A 161 7.02 -12.38 8.24
N ALA A 162 7.40 -12.19 6.98
CA ALA A 162 6.49 -12.28 5.84
C ALA A 162 5.86 -13.67 5.67
N PHE A 163 6.63 -14.75 5.89
CA PHE A 163 6.12 -16.11 5.91
C PHE A 163 5.12 -16.34 7.05
N THR A 164 5.43 -15.85 8.25
CA THR A 164 4.54 -15.93 9.42
C THR A 164 3.27 -15.11 9.20
N LEU A 165 3.39 -13.99 8.49
CA LEU A 165 2.24 -13.19 8.09
C LEU A 165 1.39 -13.99 7.11
N ALA A 166 1.96 -14.63 6.11
CA ALA A 166 1.24 -15.43 5.10
C ALA A 166 0.55 -16.68 5.68
N ASP A 167 1.19 -17.38 6.63
CA ASP A 167 0.69 -18.57 7.33
C ASP A 167 -0.48 -18.23 8.29
N ALA A 168 -1.67 -18.00 7.73
CA ALA A 168 -2.85 -17.54 8.47
C ALA A 168 -3.38 -18.57 9.46
N ASN A 169 -3.19 -19.86 9.18
CA ASN A 169 -3.64 -20.96 10.02
C ASN A 169 -2.60 -21.39 11.07
N LYS A 170 -1.41 -20.78 11.09
CA LYS A 170 -0.27 -21.14 11.96
C LYS A 170 0.10 -22.62 11.84
N SER A 171 -0.10 -23.21 10.66
CA SER A 171 0.20 -24.62 10.40
C SER A 171 1.70 -24.89 10.36
N GLY A 172 2.52 -23.85 10.20
CA GLY A 172 3.96 -23.97 9.97
C GLY A 172 4.30 -24.24 8.50
N GLY A 173 3.31 -24.24 7.60
CA GLY A 173 3.44 -24.42 6.16
C GLY A 173 2.51 -23.50 5.37
N LEU A 174 2.90 -23.12 4.15
CA LEU A 174 2.04 -22.36 3.23
C LEU A 174 1.38 -23.31 2.24
N SER A 175 0.06 -23.19 2.08
CA SER A 175 -0.66 -23.86 1.00
C SER A 175 -0.21 -23.33 -0.38
N VAL A 176 -0.51 -24.07 -1.45
CA VAL A 176 -0.15 -23.67 -2.83
C VAL A 176 -0.73 -22.30 -3.22
N HIS A 177 -1.94 -21.97 -2.74
CA HIS A 177 -2.58 -20.68 -3.00
C HIS A 177 -1.89 -19.53 -2.25
N GLU A 178 -1.62 -19.72 -0.94
CA GLU A 178 -0.88 -18.74 -0.14
C GLU A 178 0.55 -18.55 -0.62
N LEU A 179 1.18 -19.62 -1.11
CA LEU A 179 2.49 -19.57 -1.73
C LEU A 179 2.47 -18.80 -3.06
N LYS A 180 1.45 -18.98 -3.91
CA LYS A 180 1.31 -18.19 -5.15
C LYS A 180 1.20 -16.69 -4.83
N GLU A 181 0.41 -16.32 -3.83
CA GLU A 181 0.30 -14.94 -3.36
C GLU A 181 1.63 -14.40 -2.82
N VAL A 182 2.35 -15.20 -2.03
CA VAL A 182 3.70 -14.85 -1.55
C VAL A 182 4.67 -14.72 -2.72
N LEU A 183 4.67 -15.62 -3.70
CA LEU A 183 5.60 -15.60 -4.84
C LEU A 183 5.30 -14.47 -5.82
N LYS A 184 4.02 -14.15 -6.07
CA LYS A 184 3.59 -12.94 -6.79
C LYS A 184 4.08 -11.68 -6.06
N ALA A 185 3.95 -11.64 -4.73
CA ALA A 185 4.45 -10.53 -3.94
C ALA A 185 5.99 -10.46 -3.87
N VAL A 186 6.69 -11.58 -4.03
CA VAL A 186 8.15 -11.67 -4.20
C VAL A 186 8.60 -11.40 -5.64
N ASP A 187 7.67 -11.10 -6.56
CA ASP A 187 7.95 -10.86 -7.98
C ASP A 187 8.78 -11.98 -8.63
N VAL A 188 8.53 -13.21 -8.20
CA VAL A 188 8.93 -14.37 -8.97
C VAL A 188 7.90 -14.46 -10.08
N ASP A 189 8.30 -14.15 -11.32
CA ASP A 189 7.42 -14.30 -12.48
C ASP A 189 7.03 -15.79 -12.62
N VAL A 190 5.80 -16.10 -12.21
CA VAL A 190 5.22 -17.45 -12.20
C VAL A 190 4.40 -17.68 -13.49
N GLU A 191 4.22 -16.66 -14.33
CA GLU A 191 3.20 -16.65 -15.40
C GLU A 191 3.52 -17.53 -16.62
N GLY A 192 4.68 -18.19 -16.67
CA GLY A 192 5.03 -19.14 -17.74
C GLY A 192 5.15 -20.60 -17.28
N ASP A 193 6.01 -20.86 -16.29
CA ASP A 193 6.40 -22.21 -15.83
C ASP A 193 5.88 -22.55 -14.42
N GLY A 194 5.08 -21.67 -13.83
CA GLY A 194 4.63 -21.75 -12.45
C GLY A 194 3.81 -22.99 -12.10
N ASP A 195 2.90 -23.39 -12.99
CA ASP A 195 2.03 -24.54 -12.73
C ASP A 195 2.77 -25.88 -12.87
N GLN A 196 3.79 -25.95 -13.73
CA GLN A 196 4.69 -27.11 -13.83
C GLN A 196 5.65 -27.20 -12.64
N PHE A 197 5.97 -26.06 -12.03
CA PHE A 197 6.78 -25.94 -10.81
C PHE A 197 6.00 -26.33 -9.55
N LEU A 198 4.76 -25.84 -9.40
CA LEU A 198 3.91 -26.10 -8.24
C LEU A 198 3.40 -27.55 -8.20
N SER A 199 3.30 -28.21 -9.36
CA SER A 199 2.96 -29.64 -9.46
C SER A 199 4.10 -30.57 -9.05
N GLY A 200 5.35 -30.08 -8.98
CA GLY A 200 6.52 -30.82 -8.48
C GLY A 200 6.75 -30.71 -6.97
N LEU A 201 5.99 -29.86 -6.28
CA LEU A 201 6.07 -29.66 -4.84
C LEU A 201 5.25 -30.73 -4.10
N ASN A 202 5.87 -31.32 -3.08
CA ASN A 202 5.46 -32.49 -2.30
C ASN A 202 3.95 -32.82 -2.29
N ALA A 203 3.62 -34.11 -2.35
CA ALA A 203 2.27 -34.71 -2.26
C ALA A 203 1.43 -34.35 -1.01
N ARG A 204 1.92 -33.44 -0.14
CA ARG A 204 1.25 -32.92 1.06
C ARG A 204 0.60 -31.54 0.87
N GLY A 205 0.93 -30.79 -0.19
CA GLY A 205 0.29 -29.52 -0.52
C GLY A 205 0.67 -28.30 0.36
N GLU A 206 1.70 -28.42 1.21
CA GLU A 206 2.18 -27.36 2.11
C GLU A 206 3.72 -27.21 2.03
N ILE A 207 4.23 -25.96 2.10
CA ILE A 207 5.68 -25.64 2.06
C ILE A 207 6.13 -24.95 3.35
N SER A 208 7.19 -25.46 3.96
CA SER A 208 7.78 -24.87 5.18
C SER A 208 8.65 -23.63 4.90
N PHE A 209 8.93 -22.83 5.93
CA PHE A 209 9.79 -21.64 5.80
C PHE A 209 11.20 -21.98 5.29
N GLU A 210 11.80 -23.07 5.77
CA GLU A 210 13.15 -23.46 5.33
C GLU A 210 13.14 -23.93 3.88
N GLU A 211 12.08 -24.58 3.41
CA GLU A 211 11.90 -24.94 2.00
C GLU A 211 11.69 -23.70 1.13
N LEU A 212 10.83 -22.75 1.54
CA LEU A 212 10.63 -21.48 0.84
C LEU A 212 11.93 -20.67 0.77
N LYS A 213 12.63 -20.53 1.90
CA LYS A 213 13.93 -19.87 1.98
C LYS A 213 14.93 -20.56 1.06
N HIS A 214 14.98 -21.88 1.07
CA HIS A 214 15.85 -22.64 0.19
C HIS A 214 15.47 -22.44 -1.29
N MET A 215 14.19 -22.39 -1.66
CA MET A 215 13.72 -22.13 -3.02
C MET A 215 14.05 -20.72 -3.51
N LEU A 216 13.80 -19.71 -2.68
CA LEU A 216 14.13 -18.30 -2.96
C LEU A 216 15.65 -18.07 -3.02
N THR A 217 16.41 -18.77 -2.16
CA THR A 217 17.88 -18.70 -2.14
C THR A 217 18.49 -19.45 -3.32
N GLN A 218 17.94 -20.61 -3.69
CA GLN A 218 18.41 -21.41 -4.83
C GLN A 218 18.06 -20.78 -6.17
N ARG A 219 17.23 -19.72 -6.20
CA ARG A 219 16.93 -18.93 -7.40
C ARG A 219 16.67 -19.79 -8.63
N LYS A 220 15.95 -20.92 -8.47
CA LYS A 220 15.63 -21.83 -9.59
C LYS A 220 14.90 -21.10 -10.73
N PHE A 221 14.21 -20.00 -10.41
CA PHE A 221 13.52 -19.08 -11.32
C PHE A 221 14.42 -18.08 -12.06
N TYR A 222 15.66 -17.90 -11.62
CA TYR A 222 16.58 -16.88 -12.12
C TYR A 222 17.85 -17.53 -12.67
N ARG A 223 17.68 -18.56 -13.50
CA ARG A 223 18.80 -19.16 -14.21
C ARG A 223 19.26 -18.19 -15.28
N VAL A 224 20.54 -17.89 -15.24
CA VAL A 224 21.22 -17.03 -16.21
C VAL A 224 22.03 -17.97 -17.09
N GLN A 225 22.03 -17.76 -18.40
CA GLN A 225 22.89 -18.53 -19.29
C GLN A 225 24.30 -17.95 -19.23
N GLY A 226 25.19 -18.63 -18.50
CA GLY A 226 26.62 -18.33 -18.48
C GLY A 226 27.19 -18.51 -19.88
N GLY A 227 27.84 -17.48 -20.41
CA GLY A 227 28.37 -17.44 -21.78
C GLY A 227 27.49 -16.68 -22.78
N ARG A 228 26.35 -16.13 -22.35
CA ARG A 228 25.54 -15.18 -23.14
C ARG A 228 25.78 -13.75 -22.67
N PHE A 229 25.86 -12.80 -23.60
CA PHE A 229 26.20 -11.41 -23.36
C PHE A 229 25.24 -10.46 -24.10
N TYR A 230 25.03 -9.27 -23.55
CA TYR A 230 24.17 -8.23 -24.12
C TYR A 230 24.97 -6.95 -24.31
N VAL A 231 24.93 -6.37 -25.51
CA VAL A 231 25.78 -5.23 -25.90
C VAL A 231 24.94 -4.07 -26.41
N ALA A 232 25.10 -2.88 -25.83
CA ALA A 232 24.60 -1.65 -26.45
C ALA A 232 25.45 -1.30 -27.68
N LEU A 233 24.83 -1.32 -28.86
CA LEU A 233 25.49 -1.01 -30.14
C LEU A 233 25.20 0.42 -30.59
N SER A 234 26.09 0.97 -31.39
CA SER A 234 25.74 2.12 -32.24
C SER A 234 24.81 1.67 -33.39
N LEU A 235 23.97 2.57 -33.89
CA LEU A 235 23.07 2.26 -35.03
C LEU A 235 23.84 1.77 -36.27
N PHE A 236 25.03 2.33 -36.51
CA PHE A 236 25.89 1.91 -37.62
C PHE A 236 26.38 0.46 -37.46
N GLU A 237 26.76 0.06 -36.24
CA GLU A 237 27.12 -1.34 -35.97
C GLU A 237 25.93 -2.28 -36.08
N ALA A 238 24.76 -1.85 -35.60
CA ALA A 238 23.54 -2.63 -35.72
C ALA A 238 23.17 -2.89 -37.19
N GLU A 239 23.27 -1.87 -38.04
CA GLU A 239 23.07 -2.00 -39.49
C GLU A 239 24.08 -2.98 -40.11
N CYS A 240 25.37 -2.83 -39.79
CA CYS A 240 26.42 -3.74 -40.28
C CYS A 240 26.20 -5.18 -39.81
N MET A 241 25.77 -5.37 -38.57
CA MET A 241 25.50 -6.69 -38.00
C MET A 241 24.30 -7.35 -38.66
N ARG A 242 23.24 -6.58 -38.93
CA ARG A 242 22.07 -7.05 -39.69
C ARG A 242 22.46 -7.47 -41.12
N ALA A 243 23.31 -6.68 -41.79
CA ALA A 243 23.85 -7.06 -43.09
C ALA A 243 24.67 -8.36 -43.03
N ALA A 244 25.47 -8.57 -41.97
CA ALA A 244 26.22 -9.80 -41.75
C ALA A 244 25.29 -11.02 -41.53
N MET A 245 24.22 -10.86 -40.75
CA MET A 245 23.20 -11.90 -40.55
C MET A 245 22.50 -12.27 -41.86
N HIS A 246 22.05 -11.28 -42.63
CA HIS A 246 21.40 -11.49 -43.92
C HIS A 246 22.34 -12.15 -44.95
N ASN A 247 23.63 -11.78 -44.98
CA ASN A 247 24.62 -12.41 -45.85
C ASN A 247 24.88 -13.89 -45.51
N GLN A 248 24.58 -14.29 -44.27
CA GLN A 248 24.67 -15.67 -43.79
C GLN A 248 23.28 -16.29 -43.57
N SER A 249 22.25 -15.82 -44.28
CA SER A 249 20.88 -16.33 -44.11
C SER A 249 20.82 -17.85 -44.37
N GLY A 250 20.34 -18.61 -43.38
CA GLY A 250 20.30 -20.08 -43.42
C GLY A 250 21.64 -20.78 -43.13
N LEU A 251 22.72 -20.03 -42.91
CA LEU A 251 24.05 -20.53 -42.53
C LEU A 251 24.44 -20.04 -41.12
N PRO A 252 25.41 -20.68 -40.45
CA PRO A 252 25.95 -20.17 -39.21
C PRO A 252 26.57 -18.78 -39.40
N LEU A 253 26.28 -17.85 -38.48
CA LEU A 253 26.77 -16.46 -38.53
C LEU A 253 28.30 -16.38 -38.68
N VAL A 254 29.01 -17.28 -38.00
CA VAL A 254 30.45 -17.49 -38.17
C VAL A 254 30.64 -18.90 -38.73
N PRO A 255 31.16 -19.07 -39.96
CA PRO A 255 31.35 -20.39 -40.55
C PRO A 255 32.14 -21.34 -39.64
N GLY A 256 31.64 -22.55 -39.46
CA GLY A 256 32.27 -23.58 -38.62
C GLY A 256 32.12 -23.37 -37.10
N ARG A 257 31.37 -22.36 -36.66
CA ARG A 257 31.11 -22.08 -35.24
C ARG A 257 29.61 -22.04 -34.97
N ASP A 258 29.25 -22.39 -33.75
CA ASP A 258 27.87 -22.33 -33.24
C ASP A 258 27.59 -21.00 -32.51
N THR A 259 28.23 -19.92 -32.98
CA THR A 259 28.02 -18.56 -32.47
C THR A 259 26.64 -18.08 -32.87
N ILE A 260 25.87 -17.63 -31.90
CA ILE A 260 24.52 -17.10 -32.10
C ILE A 260 24.48 -15.63 -31.70
N ALA A 261 23.70 -14.83 -32.43
CA ALA A 261 23.42 -13.45 -32.09
C ALA A 261 22.02 -13.04 -32.56
N ALA A 262 21.42 -12.09 -31.85
CA ALA A 262 20.17 -11.44 -32.22
C ALA A 262 20.26 -9.93 -31.94
N LEU A 263 19.57 -9.14 -32.77
CA LEU A 263 19.43 -7.69 -32.62
C LEU A 263 18.03 -7.38 -32.14
N ARG A 264 17.92 -6.49 -31.15
CA ARG A 264 16.65 -6.15 -30.50
C ARG A 264 16.54 -4.65 -30.28
N THR A 265 15.31 -4.14 -30.32
CA THR A 265 14.95 -2.80 -29.88
C THR A 265 13.79 -2.90 -28.90
N GLY A 266 14.00 -2.48 -27.66
CA GLY A 266 13.05 -2.77 -26.58
C GLY A 266 12.80 -4.27 -26.45
N LYS A 267 11.52 -4.66 -26.50
CA LYS A 267 11.06 -6.06 -26.47
C LYS A 267 11.01 -6.71 -27.87
N THR A 268 11.21 -5.94 -28.93
CA THR A 268 11.05 -6.40 -30.32
C THR A 268 12.37 -6.94 -30.88
N MET A 269 12.34 -8.16 -31.40
CA MET A 269 13.46 -8.75 -32.14
C MET A 269 13.47 -8.20 -33.58
N LEU A 270 14.60 -7.61 -33.98
CA LEU A 270 14.79 -7.03 -35.31
C LEU A 270 15.30 -8.06 -36.32
N ASP A 271 16.24 -8.90 -35.88
CA ASP A 271 16.89 -9.94 -36.69
C ASP A 271 17.67 -10.93 -35.81
N ALA A 272 17.95 -12.13 -36.30
CA ALA A 272 18.70 -13.15 -35.58
C ALA A 272 19.48 -14.09 -36.51
N SER A 273 20.62 -14.58 -36.04
CA SER A 273 21.41 -15.60 -36.72
C SER A 273 20.69 -16.95 -36.78
N THR A 274 20.98 -17.75 -37.82
CA THR A 274 20.51 -19.13 -37.94
C THR A 274 20.82 -19.96 -36.69
N GLY A 275 19.80 -20.60 -36.11
CA GLY A 275 19.94 -21.44 -34.91
C GLY A 275 19.97 -20.68 -33.58
N TYR A 276 19.72 -19.37 -33.60
CA TYR A 276 19.50 -18.56 -32.39
C TYR A 276 18.33 -19.13 -31.57
N GLU A 277 18.57 -19.24 -30.27
CA GLU A 277 17.53 -19.55 -29.29
C GLU A 277 17.42 -18.35 -28.34
N PRO A 278 16.20 -17.87 -28.06
CA PRO A 278 15.98 -16.83 -27.05
C PRO A 278 16.58 -17.23 -25.70
N ALA A 279 17.10 -16.26 -24.96
CA ALA A 279 17.46 -16.48 -23.57
C ALA A 279 16.21 -16.72 -22.72
N GLN A 280 16.39 -17.22 -21.49
CA GLN A 280 15.30 -17.18 -20.51
C GLN A 280 14.89 -15.72 -20.25
N SER A 281 13.59 -15.47 -20.10
CA SER A 281 12.97 -14.14 -19.99
C SER A 281 13.68 -13.25 -18.97
N PHE A 282 14.09 -13.81 -17.83
CA PHE A 282 14.74 -13.06 -16.77
C PHE A 282 16.05 -12.36 -17.17
N GLN A 283 16.99 -13.07 -17.83
CA GLN A 283 18.29 -12.50 -18.19
C GLN A 283 18.12 -11.38 -19.22
N GLU A 284 17.23 -11.60 -20.18
CA GLU A 284 16.87 -10.63 -21.22
C GLU A 284 16.24 -9.37 -20.59
N ASN A 285 15.18 -9.54 -19.80
CA ASN A 285 14.48 -8.45 -19.12
C ASN A 285 15.42 -7.63 -18.21
N THR A 286 16.34 -8.32 -17.52
CA THR A 286 17.38 -7.65 -16.70
C THR A 286 18.28 -6.77 -17.53
N SER A 287 18.77 -7.28 -18.66
CA SER A 287 19.63 -6.49 -19.54
C SER A 287 18.89 -5.27 -20.10
N LEU A 288 17.63 -5.43 -20.51
CA LEU A 288 16.80 -4.38 -21.06
C LEU A 288 16.57 -3.28 -20.03
N ALA A 289 16.11 -3.63 -18.82
CA ALA A 289 15.87 -2.66 -17.75
C ALA A 289 17.14 -1.85 -17.41
N CYS A 290 18.31 -2.51 -17.35
CA CYS A 290 19.57 -1.82 -17.12
C CYS A 290 20.01 -0.92 -18.29
N PHE A 291 19.78 -1.31 -19.54
CA PHE A 291 20.11 -0.45 -20.69
C PHE A 291 19.17 0.76 -20.80
N ARG A 292 17.88 0.61 -20.46
CA ARG A 292 16.95 1.74 -20.31
C ARG A 292 17.43 2.72 -19.22
N PHE A 293 18.01 2.19 -18.14
CA PHE A 293 18.58 3.01 -17.06
C PHE A 293 19.81 3.79 -17.53
N ILE A 294 20.71 3.13 -18.29
CA ILE A 294 21.84 3.79 -18.98
C ILE A 294 21.33 4.79 -20.03
N ASP A 295 20.18 4.51 -20.66
CA ASP A 295 19.54 5.43 -21.59
C ASP A 295 18.93 6.66 -20.92
N SER A 296 18.87 6.69 -19.59
CA SER A 296 18.22 7.74 -18.81
C SER A 296 16.71 7.82 -19.01
N GLU A 297 16.07 6.69 -19.31
CA GLU A 297 14.61 6.56 -19.26
C GLU A 297 14.13 6.60 -17.81
N VAL A 298 12.90 7.07 -17.59
CA VAL A 298 12.32 7.31 -16.26
C VAL A 298 11.02 6.55 -16.00
N ASN A 299 10.35 6.09 -17.05
CA ASN A 299 9.06 5.40 -16.94
C ASN A 299 9.27 3.88 -16.95
N TYR A 300 9.17 3.24 -15.79
CA TYR A 300 9.29 1.79 -15.63
C TYR A 300 7.95 1.22 -15.19
N SER A 301 7.55 0.10 -15.78
CA SER A 301 6.50 -0.71 -15.18
C SER A 301 6.97 -1.25 -13.81
N PRO A 302 6.05 -1.59 -12.88
CA PRO A 302 6.41 -2.14 -11.58
C PRO A 302 7.34 -3.36 -11.64
N ALA A 303 7.14 -4.26 -12.62
CA ALA A 303 7.99 -5.44 -12.81
C ALA A 303 9.41 -5.08 -13.28
N GLU A 304 9.54 -4.19 -14.27
CA GLU A 304 10.85 -3.75 -14.78
C GLU A 304 11.66 -3.02 -13.70
N LEU A 305 10.99 -2.24 -12.86
CA LEU A 305 11.61 -1.52 -11.76
C LEU A 305 12.27 -2.47 -10.74
N ASN A 306 11.62 -3.60 -10.41
CA ASN A 306 12.20 -4.57 -9.47
C ASN A 306 13.37 -5.30 -10.08
N ILE A 307 13.24 -5.70 -11.35
CA ILE A 307 14.33 -6.32 -12.10
C ILE A 307 15.55 -5.38 -12.10
N LEU A 308 15.33 -4.07 -12.31
CA LEU A 308 16.37 -3.06 -12.25
C LEU A 308 16.97 -2.91 -10.83
N LEU A 309 16.13 -2.81 -9.79
CA LEU A 309 16.58 -2.74 -8.39
C LEU A 309 17.45 -3.94 -8.03
N ARG A 310 17.04 -5.14 -8.44
CA ARG A 310 17.76 -6.38 -8.24
C ARG A 310 19.10 -6.39 -8.96
N ALA A 311 19.15 -5.89 -10.20
CA ALA A 311 20.41 -5.77 -10.94
C ALA A 311 21.38 -4.77 -10.27
N LEU A 312 20.85 -3.69 -9.70
CA LEU A 312 21.63 -2.61 -9.09
C LEU A 312 21.83 -2.75 -7.56
N GLN A 313 21.35 -3.83 -6.94
CA GLN A 313 21.33 -4.02 -5.48
C GLN A 313 22.71 -3.92 -4.81
N ASN A 314 23.79 -4.26 -5.54
CA ASN A 314 25.16 -4.19 -5.03
C ASN A 314 25.70 -2.75 -4.97
N ASN A 315 24.97 -1.78 -5.51
CA ASN A 315 25.29 -0.36 -5.44
C ASN A 315 24.45 0.32 -4.36
N ASN A 316 25.02 1.27 -3.64
CA ASN A 316 24.24 2.10 -2.72
C ASN A 316 23.38 3.12 -3.49
N CYS A 317 22.30 3.58 -2.86
CA CYS A 317 21.32 4.52 -3.41
C CYS A 317 21.97 5.81 -3.95
N GLU A 318 22.89 6.39 -3.20
CA GLU A 318 23.60 7.62 -3.58
C GLU A 318 24.43 7.46 -4.87
N SER A 319 25.10 6.32 -5.03
CA SER A 319 25.86 6.01 -6.24
C SER A 319 24.95 5.81 -7.44
N ARG A 320 23.79 5.16 -7.27
CA ARG A 320 22.78 4.99 -8.32
C ARG A 320 22.26 6.35 -8.79
N ALA A 321 21.90 7.23 -7.86
CA ALA A 321 21.40 8.56 -8.14
C ALA A 321 22.46 9.41 -8.84
N SER A 322 23.67 9.46 -8.29
CA SER A 322 24.78 10.22 -8.85
C SER A 322 25.14 9.75 -10.26
N TYR A 323 25.26 8.44 -10.48
CA TYR A 323 25.50 7.87 -11.79
C TYR A 323 24.40 8.26 -12.79
N PHE A 324 23.13 8.09 -12.42
CA PHE A 324 22.00 8.37 -13.31
C PHE A 324 21.97 9.84 -13.72
N ILE A 325 22.08 10.76 -12.76
CA ILE A 325 22.10 12.20 -13.01
C ILE A 325 23.31 12.60 -13.86
N GLU A 326 24.48 12.01 -13.63
CA GLU A 326 25.68 12.29 -14.44
C GLU A 326 25.53 11.85 -15.91
N VAL A 327 25.11 10.61 -16.13
CA VAL A 327 24.87 10.04 -17.47
C VAL A 327 23.81 10.88 -18.20
N ARG A 328 22.70 11.15 -17.50
CA ARG A 328 21.60 11.99 -17.99
C ARG A 328 22.04 13.41 -18.36
N SER A 329 22.97 14.01 -17.61
CA SER A 329 23.45 15.37 -17.87
C SER A 329 24.25 15.55 -19.18
N ASN A 330 24.60 14.44 -19.86
CA ASN A 330 25.28 14.44 -21.16
C ASN A 330 24.32 14.18 -22.34
N ARG A 331 23.01 14.11 -22.07
CA ARG A 331 21.93 14.00 -23.07
C ARG A 331 21.33 15.38 -23.36
N ARG A 332 20.79 15.56 -24.59
CA ARG A 332 20.20 16.83 -25.06
C ARG A 332 18.66 16.85 -25.09
N ARG A 333 18.00 15.71 -24.85
CA ARG A 333 16.54 15.62 -24.86
C ARG A 333 15.95 16.38 -23.65
N LYS A 334 14.70 16.83 -23.79
CA LYS A 334 13.90 17.32 -22.66
C LYS A 334 13.85 16.23 -21.58
N GLN A 335 13.87 16.65 -20.33
CA GLN A 335 14.19 15.78 -19.21
C GLN A 335 13.15 15.96 -18.10
N GLN A 336 12.40 14.91 -17.79
CA GLN A 336 11.43 14.87 -16.69
C GLN A 336 12.14 14.48 -15.39
N ASP A 337 11.98 15.24 -14.31
CA ASP A 337 12.66 14.96 -13.03
C ASP A 337 12.41 13.52 -12.57
N PRO A 338 13.45 12.69 -12.33
CA PRO A 338 13.24 11.33 -11.85
C PRO A 338 12.49 11.25 -10.52
N SER A 339 12.52 12.31 -9.72
CA SER A 339 11.84 12.37 -8.42
C SER A 339 10.31 12.23 -8.53
N THR A 340 9.73 12.68 -9.65
CA THR A 340 8.30 12.65 -9.93
C THR A 340 7.86 11.40 -10.71
N THR A 341 8.79 10.45 -10.95
CA THR A 341 8.54 9.26 -11.77
C THR A 341 8.66 7.97 -10.97
N SER A 342 8.20 6.87 -11.57
CA SER A 342 8.35 5.51 -11.03
C SER A 342 9.81 5.14 -10.70
N LEU A 343 10.79 5.72 -11.40
CA LEU A 343 12.22 5.47 -11.18
C LEU A 343 12.73 6.01 -9.83
N SER A 344 12.05 6.99 -9.21
CA SER A 344 12.45 7.59 -7.92
C SER A 344 12.81 6.54 -6.85
N LYS A 345 12.07 5.43 -6.83
CA LYS A 345 12.28 4.27 -5.96
C LYS A 345 13.69 3.67 -6.07
N VAL A 346 14.32 3.66 -7.25
CA VAL A 346 15.69 3.13 -7.44
C VAL A 346 16.72 3.91 -6.61
N PHE A 347 16.45 5.18 -6.34
CA PHE A 347 17.34 6.10 -5.64
C PHE A 347 17.06 6.20 -4.14
N VAL A 348 15.92 5.70 -3.66
CA VAL A 348 15.55 5.75 -2.23
C VAL A 348 15.59 4.36 -1.61
N THR A 349 15.20 3.34 -2.38
CA THR A 349 15.10 1.96 -1.92
C THR A 349 16.44 1.24 -2.05
N SER A 350 17.02 0.84 -0.91
CA SER A 350 18.33 0.17 -0.88
C SER A 350 18.28 -1.25 -1.46
N ASP A 351 17.15 -1.95 -1.36
CA ASP A 351 17.02 -3.37 -1.71
C ASP A 351 15.59 -3.78 -2.12
N GLU A 352 15.48 -4.81 -2.97
CA GLU A 352 14.24 -5.48 -3.45
C GLU A 352 13.33 -5.92 -2.29
N HIS A 353 13.93 -6.22 -1.13
CA HIS A 353 13.22 -6.76 0.03
C HIS A 353 12.51 -5.72 0.92
N HIS A 354 12.73 -4.42 0.69
CA HIS A 354 11.90 -3.36 1.29
C HIS A 354 10.53 -3.31 0.59
N LEU A 355 10.52 -3.48 -0.74
CA LEU A 355 9.30 -3.62 -1.55
C LEU A 355 8.62 -4.97 -1.34
N LEU A 356 9.36 -6.02 -1.02
CA LEU A 356 8.80 -7.34 -0.71
C LEU A 356 7.81 -7.29 0.47
N GLN A 357 8.20 -6.62 1.56
CA GLN A 357 7.34 -6.46 2.72
C GLN A 357 6.10 -5.63 2.39
N TYR A 358 6.28 -4.55 1.62
CA TYR A 358 5.20 -3.73 1.11
C TYR A 358 4.24 -4.53 0.22
N ARG A 359 4.76 -5.32 -0.74
CA ARG A 359 3.96 -6.12 -1.69
C ARG A 359 3.22 -7.28 -1.03
N ILE A 360 3.85 -7.94 -0.05
CA ILE A 360 3.19 -9.00 0.73
C ILE A 360 2.08 -8.38 1.58
N ALA A 361 2.31 -7.19 2.14
CA ALA A 361 1.29 -6.43 2.84
C ALA A 361 0.13 -6.04 1.92
N THR A 362 0.40 -5.41 0.77
CA THR A 362 -0.65 -5.00 -0.19
C THR A 362 -1.42 -6.20 -0.73
N GLY A 363 -0.76 -7.24 -1.22
CA GLY A 363 -1.42 -8.45 -1.74
C GLY A 363 -2.31 -9.13 -0.70
N ARG A 364 -1.89 -9.15 0.58
CA ARG A 364 -2.72 -9.69 1.66
C ARG A 364 -3.87 -8.77 2.05
N ILE A 365 -3.69 -7.44 2.00
CA ILE A 365 -4.81 -6.49 2.14
C ILE A 365 -5.85 -6.80 1.07
N THR A 366 -5.43 -6.88 -0.19
CA THR A 366 -6.31 -7.21 -1.32
C THR A 366 -7.01 -8.55 -1.14
N ALA A 367 -6.29 -9.61 -0.76
CA ALA A 367 -6.88 -10.92 -0.48
C ALA A 367 -7.88 -10.89 0.68
N LEU A 368 -7.58 -10.15 1.76
CA LEU A 368 -8.49 -9.99 2.90
C LEU A 368 -9.75 -9.20 2.52
N LEU A 369 -9.62 -8.16 1.69
CA LEU A 369 -10.74 -7.41 1.16
C LEU A 369 -11.63 -8.27 0.26
N LYS A 370 -11.03 -9.01 -0.68
CA LYS A 370 -11.75 -9.98 -1.53
C LYS A 370 -12.44 -11.06 -0.70
N SER A 371 -11.77 -11.63 0.30
CA SER A 371 -12.36 -12.65 1.19
C SER A 371 -13.55 -12.15 2.01
N ARG A 372 -13.64 -10.83 2.25
CA ARG A 372 -14.72 -10.16 2.96
C ARG A 372 -15.77 -9.55 2.03
N GLY A 373 -15.59 -9.64 0.71
CA GLY A 373 -16.46 -9.01 -0.29
C GLY A 373 -16.51 -7.49 -0.18
N MET A 374 -15.42 -6.85 0.26
CA MET A 374 -15.36 -5.39 0.46
C MET A 374 -14.51 -4.73 -0.62
N PHE A 375 -14.99 -3.66 -1.24
CA PHE A 375 -14.22 -2.89 -2.22
C PHE A 375 -13.12 -2.05 -1.53
N PRO A 376 -12.07 -1.60 -2.25
CA PRO A 376 -11.04 -0.71 -1.70
C PRO A 376 -11.64 0.54 -1.07
N ARG A 377 -12.67 1.09 -1.71
CA ARG A 377 -13.39 2.27 -1.25
C ARG A 377 -14.07 2.05 0.09
N ASP A 378 -14.67 0.89 0.29
CA ASP A 378 -15.32 0.54 1.56
C ASP A 378 -14.30 0.40 2.69
N ALA A 379 -13.15 -0.21 2.37
CA ALA A 379 -12.03 -0.34 3.29
C ALA A 379 -11.42 1.03 3.63
N PHE A 380 -11.26 1.91 2.65
CA PHE A 380 -10.76 3.27 2.84
C PHE A 380 -11.66 4.07 3.78
N VAL A 381 -12.98 4.04 3.55
CA VAL A 381 -13.97 4.68 4.43
C VAL A 381 -13.97 4.08 5.84
N ALA A 382 -13.58 2.82 5.99
CA ALA A 382 -13.38 2.23 7.31
C ALA A 382 -12.08 2.67 7.96
N PHE A 383 -11.03 2.90 7.17
CA PHE A 383 -9.69 3.28 7.62
C PHE A 383 -9.65 4.74 8.06
N ASP A 384 -10.22 5.63 7.25
CA ASP A 384 -10.41 7.05 7.52
C ASP A 384 -11.42 7.24 8.68
N HIS A 385 -10.88 7.39 9.91
CA HIS A 385 -11.69 7.35 11.12
C HIS A 385 -12.31 8.70 11.44
N ASP A 386 -11.60 9.78 11.15
CA ASP A 386 -12.03 11.17 11.36
C ASP A 386 -12.78 11.76 10.15
N ARG A 387 -12.84 11.04 9.03
CA ARG A 387 -13.59 11.36 7.81
C ARG A 387 -13.11 12.62 7.13
N ASP A 388 -11.81 12.86 7.18
CA ASP A 388 -11.18 13.98 6.49
C ASP A 388 -10.85 13.66 5.02
N GLY A 389 -11.13 12.41 4.57
CA GLY A 389 -10.86 11.94 3.21
C GLY A 389 -9.43 11.47 3.02
N LEU A 390 -8.65 11.40 4.10
CA LEU A 390 -7.24 11.02 4.13
C LEU A 390 -7.03 9.93 5.19
N VAL A 391 -6.00 9.11 5.02
CA VAL A 391 -5.66 8.05 5.98
C VAL A 391 -4.30 8.35 6.58
N SER A 392 -4.29 8.67 7.87
CA SER A 392 -3.07 8.90 8.63
C SER A 392 -2.35 7.59 9.00
N ALA A 393 -1.06 7.66 9.35
CA ALA A 393 -0.29 6.46 9.73
C ALA A 393 -0.89 5.65 10.90
N PRO A 394 -1.44 6.30 11.95
CA PRO A 394 -2.17 5.61 13.02
C PRO A 394 -3.46 4.93 12.55
N GLU A 395 -4.18 5.52 11.60
CA GLU A 395 -5.42 4.99 11.02
C GLU A 395 -5.14 3.78 10.14
N LEU A 396 -4.13 3.88 9.27
CA LEU A 396 -3.65 2.75 8.50
C LEU A 396 -3.26 1.59 9.42
N TRP A 397 -2.53 1.86 10.52
CA TRP A 397 -2.14 0.82 11.48
C TRP A 397 -3.34 0.03 12.01
N ARG A 398 -4.45 0.71 12.34
CA ARG A 398 -5.68 0.06 12.82
C ARG A 398 -6.47 -0.60 11.72
N GLY A 399 -6.55 0.06 10.57
CA GLY A 399 -7.18 -0.48 9.37
C GLY A 399 -6.68 -1.88 9.07
N LEU A 400 -5.36 -2.01 9.06
CA LEU A 400 -4.68 -3.27 8.82
C LEU A 400 -4.93 -4.27 9.95
N ASP A 401 -4.85 -3.87 11.22
CA ASP A 401 -5.13 -4.78 12.36
C ASP A 401 -6.57 -5.32 12.33
N TRP A 402 -7.55 -4.49 11.96
CA TRP A 402 -8.96 -4.88 11.82
C TRP A 402 -9.25 -5.76 10.60
N LEU A 403 -8.51 -5.57 9.50
CA LEU A 403 -8.50 -6.54 8.41
C LEU A 403 -7.93 -7.90 8.85
N GLY A 404 -7.26 -7.96 9.99
CA GLY A 404 -6.62 -9.17 10.54
C GLY A 404 -5.13 -9.25 10.20
N LEU A 405 -4.53 -8.14 9.77
CA LEU A 405 -3.14 -8.03 9.36
C LEU A 405 -2.32 -7.30 10.44
N LYS A 406 -1.72 -8.08 11.34
CA LYS A 406 -0.88 -7.53 12.43
C LYS A 406 0.52 -7.19 11.94
N MET A 407 0.86 -5.92 11.91
CA MET A 407 2.20 -5.46 11.57
C MET A 407 2.86 -4.70 12.74
N ASP A 408 4.19 -4.74 12.81
CA ASP A 408 4.94 -3.94 13.79
C ASP A 408 5.04 -2.47 13.34
N GLN A 409 5.39 -1.57 14.28
CA GLN A 409 5.44 -0.12 14.01
C GLN A 409 6.49 0.27 12.96
N ILE A 410 7.56 -0.52 12.81
CA ILE A 410 8.61 -0.24 11.83
C ILE A 410 8.08 -0.55 10.43
N LEU A 411 7.45 -1.71 10.27
CA LEU A 411 6.85 -2.18 9.03
C LEU A 411 5.73 -1.25 8.54
N ILE A 412 4.89 -0.76 9.45
CA ILE A 412 3.81 0.17 9.07
C ILE A 412 4.34 1.53 8.69
N ARG A 413 5.35 2.06 9.38
CA ARG A 413 5.99 3.31 8.97
C ARG A 413 6.63 3.20 7.60
N ASP A 414 7.27 2.07 7.33
CA ASP A 414 7.95 1.81 6.06
C ASP A 414 6.92 1.57 4.93
N PHE A 415 5.82 0.87 5.22
CA PHE A 415 4.67 0.72 4.31
C PHE A 415 4.00 2.07 4.02
N TYR A 416 3.74 2.87 5.05
CA TYR A 416 3.10 4.18 4.94
C TYR A 416 3.86 5.10 3.99
N ARG A 417 5.19 5.19 4.16
CA ARG A 417 6.07 5.98 3.28
C ARG A 417 6.07 5.52 1.83
N GLU A 418 5.76 4.26 1.58
CA GLU A 418 5.67 3.72 0.22
C GLU A 418 4.27 3.90 -0.39
N VAL A 419 3.21 4.10 0.40
CA VAL A 419 1.86 4.41 -0.12
C VAL A 419 1.72 5.90 -0.41
N ASP A 420 2.19 6.76 0.51
CA ASP A 420 2.22 8.23 0.40
C ASP A 420 3.17 8.67 -0.74
N LYS A 421 2.60 8.93 -1.93
CA LYS A 421 3.34 9.23 -3.18
C LYS A 421 3.65 10.71 -3.28
N ASP A 422 2.71 11.56 -2.92
CA ASP A 422 2.85 13.02 -2.98
C ASP A 422 3.63 13.60 -1.78
N ARG A 423 3.87 12.79 -0.74
CA ARG A 423 4.63 13.12 0.48
C ARG A 423 3.97 14.22 1.31
N ASP A 424 2.64 14.31 1.24
CA ASP A 424 1.87 15.24 2.07
C ASP A 424 1.75 14.76 3.53
N GLY A 425 2.17 13.51 3.79
CA GLY A 425 2.15 12.88 5.10
C GLY A 425 0.85 12.16 5.42
N TYR A 426 -0.04 11.96 4.44
CA TYR A 426 -1.31 11.26 4.48
C TYR A 426 -1.41 10.25 3.33
N ILE A 427 -2.49 9.46 3.28
CA ILE A 427 -2.79 8.56 2.17
C ILE A 427 -4.19 8.88 1.68
N ASN A 428 -4.32 9.33 0.43
CA ASN A 428 -5.63 9.57 -0.18
C ASN A 428 -6.23 8.28 -0.81
N LEU A 429 -7.48 8.35 -1.28
CA LEU A 429 -8.20 7.19 -1.81
C LEU A 429 -7.50 6.57 -3.03
N GLU A 430 -6.95 7.40 -3.92
CA GLU A 430 -6.30 6.94 -5.14
C GLU A 430 -4.95 6.28 -4.85
N GLU A 431 -4.18 6.82 -3.90
CA GLU A 431 -2.96 6.18 -3.39
C GLU A 431 -3.26 4.83 -2.73
N PHE A 432 -4.36 4.73 -1.98
CA PHE A 432 -4.79 3.48 -1.37
C PHE A 432 -5.25 2.44 -2.41
N LYS A 433 -6.08 2.85 -3.39
CA LYS A 433 -6.51 2.01 -4.52
C LYS A 433 -5.31 1.51 -5.32
N GLY A 434 -4.41 2.41 -5.70
CA GLY A 434 -3.18 2.09 -6.41
C GLY A 434 -2.25 1.15 -5.63
N ALA A 435 -2.22 1.25 -4.30
CA ALA A 435 -1.44 0.33 -3.46
C ALA A 435 -2.01 -1.10 -3.44
N VAL A 436 -3.35 -1.28 -3.39
CA VAL A 436 -3.99 -2.60 -3.34
C VAL A 436 -4.17 -3.27 -4.72
N GLY A 437 -3.85 -2.57 -5.81
CA GLY A 437 -3.75 -3.13 -7.15
C GLY A 437 -5.08 -3.69 -7.68
N TRP A 438 -6.18 -2.97 -7.45
CA TRP A 438 -7.53 -3.40 -7.82
C TRP A 438 -7.97 -2.74 -9.14
N ASN A 439 -8.25 -3.55 -10.16
CA ASN A 439 -8.84 -3.09 -11.44
C ASN A 439 -10.35 -3.34 -11.43
N GLU A 440 -11.17 -2.28 -11.49
CA GLU A 440 -12.63 -2.37 -11.39
C GLU A 440 -13.27 -3.15 -12.57
N GLU A 441 -12.60 -3.21 -13.73
CA GLU A 441 -13.07 -3.89 -14.95
C GLU A 441 -12.88 -5.42 -14.95
N GLU A 442 -11.78 -5.95 -14.38
CA GLU A 442 -11.50 -7.39 -14.34
C GLU A 442 -12.03 -8.07 -13.06
N ASP A 443 -12.02 -7.36 -11.93
CA ASP A 443 -12.40 -7.89 -10.61
C ASP A 443 -13.89 -7.67 -10.25
N GLY A 444 -14.68 -7.07 -11.14
CA GLY A 444 -16.11 -6.78 -10.96
C GLY A 444 -17.09 -7.89 -11.37
N GLY A 445 -16.61 -9.02 -11.92
CA GLY A 445 -17.44 -10.07 -12.53
C GLY A 445 -17.96 -11.15 -11.55
N GLU A 446 -19.29 -11.29 -11.47
CA GLU A 446 -20.10 -12.41 -10.94
C GLU A 446 -19.50 -13.21 -9.75
N GLY A 447 -19.76 -12.73 -8.53
CA GLY A 447 -19.49 -13.49 -7.30
C GLY A 447 -19.35 -12.67 -6.02
N MET A 448 -19.24 -11.35 -6.13
CA MET A 448 -19.06 -10.45 -4.99
C MET A 448 -20.42 -10.13 -4.35
N GLY A 449 -20.74 -10.81 -3.24
CA GLY A 449 -21.93 -10.48 -2.46
C GLY A 449 -21.87 -9.05 -1.93
N SER A 450 -22.97 -8.30 -2.09
CA SER A 450 -23.10 -6.92 -1.61
C SER A 450 -22.83 -6.84 -0.09
N PHE A 451 -21.72 -6.21 0.30
CA PHE A 451 -21.40 -5.96 1.70
C PHE A 451 -22.33 -4.86 2.24
N SER A 452 -23.32 -5.24 3.06
CA SER A 452 -24.32 -4.31 3.63
C SER A 452 -23.92 -3.73 5.01
N GLY A 453 -22.64 -3.83 5.40
CA GLY A 453 -22.14 -3.34 6.67
C GLY A 453 -21.38 -2.02 6.50
N THR A 454 -21.45 -1.12 7.49
CA THR A 454 -20.41 -0.09 7.62
C THR A 454 -19.22 -0.75 8.34
N PRO A 455 -18.02 -0.81 7.75
CA PRO A 455 -16.89 -1.41 8.44
C PRO A 455 -16.38 -0.45 9.53
N ILE A 456 -16.36 -0.89 10.80
CA ILE A 456 -16.04 -0.06 11.96
C ILE A 456 -14.66 -0.45 12.52
N LEU A 457 -13.71 0.49 12.50
CA LEU A 457 -12.45 0.40 13.23
C LEU A 457 -12.56 0.87 14.70
N PRO A 458 -11.77 0.28 15.63
CA PRO A 458 -11.62 0.80 16.98
C PRO A 458 -10.90 2.19 17.01
N PRO A 459 -11.29 3.12 17.92
CA PRO A 459 -10.92 4.55 17.86
C PRO A 459 -9.46 4.90 18.25
N VAL A 460 -8.81 5.81 17.49
CA VAL A 460 -7.41 6.29 17.68
C VAL A 460 -7.27 7.21 18.91
N PRO A 461 -6.29 7.00 19.84
CA PRO A 461 -5.90 8.04 20.79
C PRO A 461 -5.07 9.10 20.07
N MET A 462 -5.55 10.34 20.08
CA MET A 462 -4.92 11.49 19.43
C MET A 462 -3.48 11.75 19.92
N PRO A 463 -2.55 12.17 19.03
CA PRO A 463 -1.20 12.56 19.42
C PRO A 463 -1.24 13.93 20.12
N GLY A 464 -1.27 13.91 21.45
CA GLY A 464 -1.19 15.13 22.27
C GLY A 464 -1.30 14.86 23.76
N ASP A 465 -2.06 13.85 24.17
CA ASP A 465 -2.21 13.51 25.58
C ASP A 465 -1.38 12.27 25.93
N LYS A 466 -0.15 12.48 26.41
CA LYS A 466 0.41 11.56 27.40
C LYS A 466 -0.43 11.70 28.68
N LYS A 467 -1.67 11.20 28.68
CA LYS A 467 -2.35 10.88 29.93
C LYS A 467 -1.57 9.73 30.54
N THR A 468 -0.70 10.09 31.48
CA THR A 468 -0.13 9.15 32.43
C THR A 468 -1.27 8.27 32.92
N VAL A 469 -1.23 6.97 32.63
CA VAL A 469 -2.24 6.04 33.15
C VAL A 469 -2.05 6.03 34.66
N VAL A 470 -2.81 6.87 35.35
CA VAL A 470 -2.74 6.99 36.81
C VAL A 470 -3.29 5.70 37.39
N SER A 471 -2.39 4.86 37.89
CA SER A 471 -2.78 3.64 38.62
C SER A 471 -3.45 4.04 39.94
N ILE A 472 -4.72 3.68 40.11
CA ILE A 472 -5.52 4.01 41.28
C ILE A 472 -5.18 3.00 42.40
N PRO A 473 -4.63 3.43 43.55
CA PRO A 473 -4.24 2.51 44.61
C PRO A 473 -5.43 1.76 45.22
N PRO A 474 -5.29 0.46 45.58
CA PRO A 474 -6.37 -0.32 46.21
C PRO A 474 -7.02 0.33 47.46
N PRO A 475 -6.28 1.04 48.34
CA PRO A 475 -6.89 1.76 49.46
C PRO A 475 -7.88 2.85 49.05
N VAL A 476 -7.65 3.51 47.90
CA VAL A 476 -8.55 4.54 47.35
C VAL A 476 -9.82 3.86 46.84
N LEU A 477 -9.69 2.75 46.12
CA LEU A 477 -10.84 1.98 45.60
C LEU A 477 -11.75 1.48 46.73
N ASN A 478 -11.18 1.04 47.86
CA ASN A 478 -11.96 0.65 49.05
C ASN A 478 -12.78 1.81 49.64
N GLY A 479 -12.36 3.05 49.38
CA GLY A 479 -13.06 4.28 49.79
C GLY A 479 -14.21 4.69 48.86
N ILE A 480 -14.31 4.13 47.65
CA ILE A 480 -15.33 4.48 46.66
C ILE A 480 -16.58 3.62 46.85
N LYS A 481 -17.73 4.28 47.02
CA LYS A 481 -19.05 3.65 47.10
C LYS A 481 -19.91 4.05 45.91
N ILE A 482 -20.50 3.07 45.23
CA ILE A 482 -21.42 3.28 44.11
C ILE A 482 -22.83 2.94 44.58
N LYS A 483 -23.80 3.80 44.28
CA LYS A 483 -25.22 3.60 44.62
C LYS A 483 -26.09 3.92 43.42
N VAL A 484 -27.15 3.13 43.23
CA VAL A 484 -28.23 3.47 42.30
C VAL A 484 -29.19 4.42 43.01
N LYS A 485 -29.50 5.57 42.40
CA LYS A 485 -30.37 6.61 42.96
C LYS A 485 -31.49 6.99 42.02
N LYS A 486 -32.66 7.28 42.60
CA LYS A 486 -33.80 7.86 41.90
C LYS A 486 -33.53 9.33 41.56
N ILE A 487 -33.72 9.68 40.29
CA ILE A 487 -33.69 11.06 39.82
C ILE A 487 -35.07 11.68 40.02
N THR A 488 -35.11 12.90 40.53
CA THR A 488 -36.35 13.62 40.82
C THR A 488 -36.58 14.83 39.93
N LYS A 489 -35.54 15.33 39.24
CA LYS A 489 -35.58 16.53 38.42
C LYS A 489 -35.19 16.22 36.98
N PHE A 490 -35.95 16.76 36.05
CA PHE A 490 -35.82 16.55 34.61
C PHE A 490 -36.11 17.84 33.84
N GLU A 491 -35.43 17.99 32.72
CA GLU A 491 -35.69 18.99 31.68
C GLU A 491 -36.26 18.31 30.44
N LYS A 492 -37.20 18.97 29.77
CA LYS A 492 -37.83 18.40 28.57
C LYS A 492 -36.96 18.69 27.37
N VAL A 493 -36.51 17.63 26.69
CA VAL A 493 -35.72 17.74 25.47
C VAL A 493 -36.62 17.79 24.25
N TRP A 494 -37.59 16.87 24.17
CA TRP A 494 -38.48 16.77 23.00
C TRP A 494 -39.80 16.09 23.34
N ASN A 495 -40.81 16.28 22.49
CA ASN A 495 -42.05 15.51 22.53
C ASN A 495 -42.65 15.31 21.13
N SER A 496 -43.45 14.27 20.96
CA SER A 496 -44.10 13.94 19.67
C SER A 496 -45.29 14.83 19.31
N LYS A 497 -45.41 16.04 19.90
CA LYS A 497 -46.50 16.95 19.54
C LYS A 497 -46.22 17.55 18.16
N GLY A 498 -47.08 17.26 17.20
CA GLY A 498 -46.96 17.79 15.83
C GLY A 498 -46.12 16.92 14.88
N SER A 499 -45.68 15.73 15.31
CA SER A 499 -44.99 14.75 14.46
C SER A 499 -45.93 13.88 13.61
N MET A 500 -47.25 14.07 13.69
CA MET A 500 -48.29 13.22 13.07
C MET A 500 -48.25 11.72 13.47
N SER A 501 -47.44 11.33 14.47
CA SER A 501 -47.40 9.95 14.98
C SER A 501 -48.67 9.57 15.74
N ARG A 502 -49.06 8.30 15.64
CA ARG A 502 -50.26 7.77 16.33
C ARG A 502 -50.11 7.69 17.85
N THR A 503 -48.89 7.63 18.35
CA THR A 503 -48.55 7.50 19.78
C THR A 503 -47.91 8.77 20.34
N LYS A 504 -48.11 9.03 21.64
CA LYS A 504 -47.51 10.16 22.35
C LYS A 504 -46.25 9.72 23.09
N VAL A 505 -45.22 10.57 23.09
CA VAL A 505 -44.01 10.35 23.88
C VAL A 505 -43.34 11.67 24.22
N GLY A 506 -42.72 11.74 25.40
CA GLY A 506 -41.82 12.82 25.80
C GLY A 506 -40.44 12.28 26.15
N VAL A 507 -39.38 12.95 25.67
CA VAL A 507 -37.98 12.65 25.99
C VAL A 507 -37.43 13.72 26.93
N TRP A 508 -36.78 13.27 28.01
CA TRP A 508 -36.39 14.11 29.14
C TRP A 508 -34.93 13.85 29.54
N GLU A 509 -34.19 14.92 29.80
CA GLU A 509 -32.83 14.91 30.34
C GLU A 509 -32.87 15.02 31.87
N PRO A 510 -32.08 14.25 32.63
CA PRO A 510 -32.01 14.39 34.07
C PRO A 510 -31.24 15.65 34.49
N ILE A 511 -31.84 16.49 35.34
CA ILE A 511 -31.13 17.64 35.94
C ILE A 511 -30.40 17.16 37.20
N ILE A 512 -29.10 16.97 37.07
CA ILE A 512 -28.24 16.55 38.17
C ILE A 512 -27.67 17.77 38.89
N GLN A 513 -28.20 18.10 40.06
CA GLN A 513 -27.69 19.20 40.89
C GLN A 513 -26.56 18.72 41.80
N SER A 514 -25.34 19.23 41.57
CA SER A 514 -24.23 19.12 42.52
C SER A 514 -24.41 20.14 43.64
N GLY A 515 -24.76 19.70 44.85
CA GLY A 515 -24.92 20.59 46.00
C GLY A 515 -23.58 21.23 46.42
N ALA A 516 -23.60 22.52 46.76
CA ALA A 516 -22.40 23.30 47.14
C ALA A 516 -21.57 22.69 48.29
N PHE A 517 -22.19 21.84 49.13
CA PHE A 517 -21.61 21.24 50.33
C PHE A 517 -21.43 19.70 50.26
N ASN A 518 -21.37 19.09 49.08
CA ASN A 518 -21.15 17.63 48.94
C ASN A 518 -20.18 17.30 47.79
N LYS A 519 -19.00 17.93 47.79
CA LYS A 519 -18.02 17.79 46.69
C LYS A 519 -17.34 16.40 46.61
N ASN A 520 -17.58 15.54 47.59
CA ASN A 520 -17.12 14.14 47.59
C ASN A 520 -18.12 13.17 46.92
N LYS A 521 -19.24 13.67 46.40
CA LYS A 521 -20.26 12.89 45.68
C LYS A 521 -20.44 13.39 44.27
N VAL A 522 -20.55 12.47 43.32
CA VAL A 522 -20.84 12.76 41.92
C VAL A 522 -22.00 11.89 41.47
N ASN A 523 -23.07 12.53 41.01
CA ASN A 523 -24.16 11.86 40.32
C ASN A 523 -23.84 11.86 38.82
N VAL A 524 -23.98 10.72 38.18
CA VAL A 524 -23.56 10.50 36.79
C VAL A 524 -24.78 10.53 35.88
N THR A 525 -24.68 11.18 34.72
CA THR A 525 -25.69 11.03 33.65
C THR A 525 -25.28 9.86 32.76
N ILE A 526 -26.18 8.91 32.56
CA ILE A 526 -25.96 7.68 31.77
C ILE A 526 -26.92 7.54 30.58
N GLY A 527 -27.73 8.58 30.31
CA GLY A 527 -28.68 8.65 29.20
C GLY A 527 -29.94 9.44 29.55
N HIS A 528 -30.84 9.57 28.57
CA HIS A 528 -32.14 10.23 28.70
C HIS A 528 -33.26 9.24 29.07
N TYR A 529 -34.43 9.79 29.37
CA TYR A 529 -35.63 9.04 29.80
C TYR A 529 -36.83 9.36 28.92
N ALA A 530 -37.67 8.36 28.65
CA ALA A 530 -38.92 8.52 27.91
C ALA A 530 -40.13 8.32 28.82
N VAL A 531 -41.23 9.00 28.47
CA VAL A 531 -42.53 8.93 29.13
C VAL A 531 -43.60 8.74 28.05
N PRO A 532 -44.61 7.86 28.24
CA PRO A 532 -45.64 7.56 27.23
C PRO A 532 -46.67 8.70 27.03
N ASP A 533 -46.45 9.87 27.62
CA ASP A 533 -47.25 11.08 27.45
C ASP A 533 -46.33 12.31 27.61
N PHE A 534 -46.90 13.51 27.58
CA PHE A 534 -46.18 14.77 27.78
C PHE A 534 -46.05 15.15 29.26
N GLU A 535 -46.46 14.27 30.17
CA GLU A 535 -46.37 14.49 31.60
C GLU A 535 -44.93 14.41 32.12
N TYR A 536 -44.71 15.02 33.28
CA TYR A 536 -43.42 14.99 33.96
C TYR A 536 -43.07 13.55 34.38
N PRO A 537 -41.81 13.09 34.20
CA PRO A 537 -41.44 11.69 34.40
C PRO A 537 -41.93 11.07 35.71
N ASN A 538 -41.87 11.78 36.84
CA ASN A 538 -42.27 11.23 38.14
C ASN A 538 -43.76 10.84 38.31
N ARG A 539 -44.63 11.10 37.32
CA ARG A 539 -46.09 10.89 37.43
C ARG A 539 -46.59 9.52 36.96
N ASP A 540 -45.81 8.79 36.17
CA ASP A 540 -46.25 7.51 35.59
C ASP A 540 -45.95 6.28 36.47
N GLY A 541 -45.52 6.51 37.72
CA GLY A 541 -45.23 5.44 38.69
C GLY A 541 -43.94 4.66 38.45
N LYS A 542 -43.12 4.98 37.43
CA LYS A 542 -41.82 4.33 37.17
C LYS A 542 -40.67 5.14 37.77
N ASP A 543 -39.72 4.47 38.42
CA ASP A 543 -38.53 5.13 38.94
C ASP A 543 -37.46 5.28 37.85
N ARG A 544 -36.87 6.47 37.73
CA ARG A 544 -35.75 6.76 36.82
C ARG A 544 -34.48 6.73 37.64
N LEU A 545 -33.59 5.81 37.28
CA LEU A 545 -32.47 5.46 38.13
C LEU A 545 -31.15 5.83 37.45
N SER A 546 -30.23 6.42 38.21
CA SER A 546 -28.86 6.65 37.77
C SER A 546 -27.84 6.31 38.85
N LEU A 547 -26.55 6.49 38.57
CA LEU A 547 -25.44 6.16 39.46
C LEU A 547 -24.97 7.38 40.26
N GLU A 548 -24.82 7.21 41.57
CA GLU A 548 -24.13 8.11 42.47
C GLU A 548 -22.83 7.46 42.96
N ILE A 549 -21.71 8.14 42.77
CA ILE A 549 -20.41 7.73 43.29
C ILE A 549 -20.06 8.63 44.46
N THR A 550 -19.69 8.02 45.58
CA THR A 550 -19.24 8.70 46.78
C THR A 550 -17.83 8.26 47.13
N ASP A 551 -16.92 9.21 47.31
CA ASP A 551 -15.65 8.95 47.96
C ASP A 551 -15.79 9.20 49.47
N THR A 552 -15.65 8.13 50.24
CA THR A 552 -15.73 8.16 51.71
C THR A 552 -14.45 8.65 52.38
N THR A 553 -13.35 8.75 51.65
CA THR A 553 -12.07 9.28 52.12
C THR A 553 -11.91 10.78 51.82
N GLY A 554 -12.67 11.30 50.85
CA GLY A 554 -12.69 12.72 50.48
C GLY A 554 -13.49 13.59 51.45
N SER A 555 -12.99 14.80 51.71
CA SER A 555 -13.67 15.79 52.56
C SER A 555 -14.90 16.37 51.86
N PHE A 556 -15.98 16.58 52.63
CA PHE A 556 -17.24 17.12 52.11
C PHE A 556 -17.12 18.54 51.52
N VAL A 557 -16.11 19.31 51.98
CA VAL A 557 -15.87 20.71 51.58
C VAL A 557 -14.85 20.82 50.45
N SER A 558 -13.73 20.10 50.54
CA SER A 558 -12.65 20.20 49.56
C SER A 558 -12.79 19.23 48.37
N GLY A 559 -13.70 18.26 48.45
CA GLY A 559 -13.91 17.24 47.42
C GLY A 559 -12.87 16.13 47.47
N SER A 560 -12.89 15.28 46.45
CA SER A 560 -11.96 14.16 46.29
C SER A 560 -11.00 14.43 45.14
N SER A 561 -9.70 14.33 45.41
CA SER A 561 -8.64 14.44 44.39
C SER A 561 -8.61 13.24 43.44
N TRP A 562 -9.11 12.08 43.88
CA TRP A 562 -9.11 10.85 43.10
C TRP A 562 -10.38 10.64 42.28
N MET A 563 -11.47 11.35 42.60
CA MET A 563 -12.76 11.19 41.92
C MET A 563 -12.69 11.38 40.40
N PRO A 564 -11.99 12.38 39.85
CA PRO A 564 -11.86 12.51 38.39
C PRO A 564 -11.19 11.30 37.75
N HIS A 565 -10.15 10.74 38.39
CA HIS A 565 -9.43 9.57 37.89
C HIS A 565 -10.28 8.29 37.97
N VAL A 566 -11.06 8.14 39.05
CA VAL A 566 -12.02 7.03 39.19
C VAL A 566 -13.11 7.11 38.12
N LEU A 567 -13.64 8.31 37.87
CA LEU A 567 -14.61 8.55 36.82
C LEU A 567 -14.02 8.27 35.43
N GLU A 568 -12.83 8.76 35.11
CA GLU A 568 -12.19 8.47 33.82
C GLU A 568 -11.89 6.97 33.62
N ARG A 569 -11.54 6.24 34.69
CA ARG A 569 -11.20 4.82 34.60
C ARG A 569 -12.41 3.89 34.51
N TYR A 570 -13.49 4.16 35.24
CA TYR A 570 -14.63 3.22 35.32
C TYR A 570 -15.89 3.74 34.64
N LEU A 571 -16.00 5.06 34.46
CA LEU A 571 -17.15 5.74 33.87
C LEU A 571 -16.72 6.81 32.87
N PRO A 572 -15.95 6.46 31.82
CA PRO A 572 -15.43 7.44 30.88
C PRO A 572 -16.55 8.10 30.08
N HIS A 573 -16.25 9.24 29.48
CA HIS A 573 -17.14 9.83 28.49
C HIS A 573 -17.16 8.98 27.21
N PRO A 574 -18.27 8.95 26.45
CA PRO A 574 -18.28 8.37 25.12
C PRO A 574 -17.22 9.05 24.23
N ALA A 575 -16.64 8.30 23.30
CA ALA A 575 -15.66 8.86 22.37
C ALA A 575 -16.30 9.86 21.40
N ARG A 576 -17.53 9.56 20.96
CA ARG A 576 -18.37 10.40 20.10
C ARG A 576 -19.83 9.96 20.17
N TYR A 577 -20.74 10.74 19.58
CA TYR A 577 -22.11 10.32 19.32
C TYR A 577 -22.31 10.00 17.84
N ARG A 578 -23.05 8.93 17.55
CA ARG A 578 -23.54 8.56 16.21
C ARG A 578 -25.02 8.92 16.11
N LEU A 579 -25.45 9.50 14.99
CA LEU A 579 -26.87 9.74 14.75
C LEU A 579 -27.58 8.38 14.54
N ALA A 580 -28.43 8.00 15.48
CA ALA A 580 -29.20 6.74 15.44
C ALA A 580 -30.46 6.88 14.58
N TRP A 581 -31.15 8.01 14.70
CA TRP A 581 -32.37 8.32 13.96
C TRP A 581 -32.64 9.83 14.02
N SER A 582 -33.40 10.37 13.06
CA SER A 582 -33.85 11.77 13.12
C SER A 582 -35.25 11.94 12.53
N LEU A 583 -35.99 12.86 13.12
CA LEU A 583 -37.27 13.33 12.65
C LEU A 583 -37.14 14.81 12.29
N THR A 584 -37.06 15.10 11.00
CA THR A 584 -36.89 16.46 10.46
C THR A 584 -38.19 17.06 9.92
N HIS A 585 -39.23 16.24 9.75
CA HIS A 585 -40.52 16.67 9.24
C HIS A 585 -41.47 17.09 10.38
N GLY A 586 -42.10 18.27 10.23
CA GLY A 586 -43.00 18.86 11.23
C GLY A 586 -42.39 20.08 11.93
N SER A 587 -43.12 20.65 12.88
CA SER A 587 -42.71 21.88 13.58
C SER A 587 -41.75 21.66 14.76
N ASN A 588 -41.33 20.41 15.03
CA ASN A 588 -40.54 20.04 16.20
C ASN A 588 -39.49 18.97 15.86
N PRO A 589 -38.32 19.35 15.30
CA PRO A 589 -37.31 18.40 14.88
C PRO A 589 -36.67 17.66 16.06
N PHE A 590 -36.27 16.41 15.83
CA PHE A 590 -35.62 15.57 16.82
C PHE A 590 -34.47 14.80 16.20
N TYR A 591 -33.35 14.74 16.93
CA TYR A 591 -32.17 13.98 16.54
C TYR A 591 -31.81 13.05 17.70
N ALA A 592 -31.82 11.75 17.41
CA ALA A 592 -31.50 10.70 18.35
C ALA A 592 -30.03 10.29 18.19
N TRP A 593 -29.29 10.33 19.28
CA TRP A 593 -27.85 10.13 19.33
C TRP A 593 -27.48 8.91 20.16
N GLU A 594 -26.83 7.96 19.51
CA GLU A 594 -26.22 6.79 20.13
C GLU A 594 -24.80 7.15 20.63
N PRO A 595 -24.51 7.01 21.93
CA PRO A 595 -23.18 7.23 22.46
C PRO A 595 -22.28 6.04 22.12
N ILE A 596 -21.12 6.31 21.50
CA ILE A 596 -20.13 5.28 21.17
C ILE A 596 -19.13 5.17 22.32
N PRO A 597 -19.05 4.02 23.02
CA PRO A 597 -18.08 3.81 24.09
C PRO A 597 -16.63 3.97 23.59
N PRO A 598 -15.70 4.42 24.45
CA PRO A 598 -14.31 4.63 24.07
C PRO A 598 -13.52 3.33 23.80
N SER A 599 -13.98 2.20 24.32
CA SER A 599 -13.45 0.85 24.04
C SER A 599 -14.47 -0.22 24.43
N ASP A 600 -14.21 -1.48 24.04
CA ASP A 600 -15.07 -2.65 24.33
C ASP A 600 -15.17 -2.99 25.83
N GLU A 601 -14.34 -2.36 26.68
CA GLU A 601 -14.39 -2.47 28.14
C GLU A 601 -15.54 -1.66 28.76
N TYR A 602 -16.22 -0.80 27.97
CA TYR A 602 -17.28 0.07 28.44
C TYR A 602 -18.55 -0.06 27.60
N VAL A 603 -19.68 0.25 28.22
CA VAL A 603 -21.01 0.18 27.59
C VAL A 603 -21.77 1.47 27.85
N ALA A 604 -22.49 1.97 26.84
CA ALA A 604 -23.46 3.04 26.99
C ALA A 604 -24.82 2.43 27.37
N LEU A 605 -25.33 2.77 28.56
CA LEU A 605 -26.58 2.20 29.10
C LEU A 605 -27.86 2.85 28.55
N GLY A 606 -27.74 4.02 27.94
CA GLY A 606 -28.86 4.80 27.42
C GLY A 606 -28.40 5.80 26.37
N PHE A 607 -29.34 6.28 25.55
CA PHE A 607 -29.08 7.20 24.45
C PHE A 607 -29.47 8.64 24.82
N ILE A 608 -29.07 9.60 23.99
CA ILE A 608 -29.37 11.03 24.15
C ILE A 608 -30.19 11.53 22.98
N GLY A 609 -31.11 12.46 23.23
CA GLY A 609 -31.84 13.18 22.19
C GLY A 609 -31.45 14.66 22.17
N SER A 610 -31.56 15.31 21.02
CA SER A 610 -31.42 16.76 20.87
C SER A 610 -32.41 17.30 19.82
N THR A 611 -32.54 18.62 19.76
CA THR A 611 -33.35 19.33 18.76
C THR A 611 -32.51 19.93 17.63
N THR A 612 -31.19 19.70 17.64
CA THR A 612 -30.23 20.22 16.66
C THR A 612 -29.54 19.07 15.94
N ASP A 613 -29.21 19.27 14.68
CA ASP A 613 -28.45 18.34 13.83
C ASP A 613 -26.98 18.17 14.27
N LYS A 614 -26.47 19.07 15.11
CA LYS A 614 -25.12 18.97 15.70
C LYS A 614 -25.06 17.90 16.80
N PRO A 615 -23.98 17.09 16.83
CA PRO A 615 -23.78 16.08 17.87
C PRO A 615 -23.67 16.73 19.27
N PRO A 616 -24.25 16.11 20.31
CA PRO A 616 -24.14 16.59 21.70
C PRO A 616 -22.69 16.59 22.22
N ASP A 617 -22.40 17.38 23.26
CA ASP A 617 -21.08 17.35 23.92
C ASP A 617 -20.88 15.98 24.60
N VAL A 618 -19.73 15.34 24.36
CA VAL A 618 -19.37 14.04 24.98
C VAL A 618 -19.41 14.07 26.50
N ARG A 619 -19.32 15.27 27.11
CA ARG A 619 -19.44 15.46 28.55
C ARG A 619 -20.86 15.31 29.11
N MET A 620 -21.88 15.28 28.26
CA MET A 620 -23.30 15.18 28.66
C MET A 620 -23.66 13.84 29.31
N MET A 621 -22.94 12.76 29.00
CA MET A 621 -23.10 11.49 29.71
C MET A 621 -21.79 10.72 29.84
N ARG A 622 -21.84 9.61 30.58
CA ARG A 622 -20.73 8.69 30.76
C ARG A 622 -21.17 7.26 30.43
N CYS A 623 -20.25 6.50 29.85
CA CYS A 623 -20.35 5.05 29.71
C CYS A 623 -20.03 4.39 31.05
N VAL A 624 -20.32 3.09 31.18
CA VAL A 624 -20.07 2.30 32.41
C VAL A 624 -19.18 1.12 32.07
N CYS A 625 -18.21 0.82 32.93
CA CYS A 625 -17.35 -0.35 32.80
C CYS A 625 -18.19 -1.63 32.72
N LYS A 626 -17.91 -2.45 31.70
CA LYS A 626 -18.65 -3.67 31.36
C LYS A 626 -18.66 -4.69 32.49
N ASP A 627 -17.62 -4.72 33.32
CA ASP A 627 -17.51 -5.61 34.48
C ASP A 627 -18.60 -5.38 35.54
N TRP A 628 -19.28 -4.22 35.52
CA TRP A 628 -20.38 -3.91 36.44
C TRP A 628 -21.74 -4.34 35.90
N LEU A 629 -21.80 -4.76 34.64
CA LEU A 629 -23.02 -4.88 33.88
C LEU A 629 -23.29 -6.34 33.50
N ARG A 630 -24.56 -6.59 33.13
CA ARG A 630 -25.01 -7.83 32.51
C ARG A 630 -25.98 -7.46 31.40
N GLU A 631 -26.12 -8.30 30.39
CA GLU A 631 -27.11 -8.06 29.34
C GLU A 631 -28.52 -7.94 29.91
N SER A 632 -29.26 -6.94 29.44
CA SER A 632 -30.63 -6.67 29.81
C SER A 632 -31.56 -7.63 29.09
N THR A 633 -32.40 -8.30 29.87
CA THR A 633 -33.56 -9.05 29.36
C THR A 633 -34.80 -8.17 29.23
N PHE A 634 -34.70 -6.89 29.60
CA PHE A 634 -35.81 -5.94 29.64
C PHE A 634 -35.69 -4.96 28.49
N VAL A 635 -36.47 -5.18 27.44
CA VAL A 635 -36.57 -4.29 26.27
C VAL A 635 -38.04 -4.06 25.98
N HIS A 636 -38.49 -2.81 26.02
CA HIS A 636 -39.91 -2.47 25.83
C HIS A 636 -40.09 -1.32 24.85
N SER A 637 -40.91 -1.51 23.81
CA SER A 637 -41.24 -0.46 22.85
C SER A 637 -42.12 0.59 23.53
N MET A 638 -41.76 1.86 23.37
CA MET A 638 -42.50 2.99 23.94
C MET A 638 -43.22 3.80 22.89
N TRP A 639 -42.63 3.94 21.71
CA TRP A 639 -43.15 4.79 20.65
C TRP A 639 -42.53 4.37 19.32
N ASP A 640 -43.30 4.48 18.26
CA ASP A 640 -42.82 4.41 16.89
C ASP A 640 -43.39 5.57 16.09
N ASP A 641 -42.78 5.85 14.95
CA ASP A 641 -43.15 6.94 14.07
C ASP A 641 -44.27 6.57 13.09
N SER A 642 -45.00 5.46 13.34
CA SER A 642 -46.11 5.01 12.48
C SER A 642 -47.15 6.11 12.27
N GLY A 643 -47.36 6.47 11.00
CA GLY A 643 -48.28 7.53 10.58
C GLY A 643 -47.62 8.89 10.34
N SER A 644 -46.34 9.05 10.68
CA SER A 644 -45.52 10.17 10.20
C SER A 644 -44.84 9.80 8.88
N GLY A 645 -44.57 10.79 8.02
CA GLY A 645 -43.80 10.58 6.78
C GLY A 645 -42.31 10.80 7.04
N GLY A 646 -41.44 9.90 6.60
CA GLY A 646 -40.00 9.99 6.82
C GLY A 646 -39.31 8.62 6.92
N ARG A 647 -38.07 8.61 7.44
CA ARG A 647 -37.35 7.36 7.76
C ARG A 647 -37.91 6.77 9.05
N GLU A 648 -38.35 5.52 8.98
CA GLU A 648 -38.94 4.80 10.12
C GLU A 648 -38.02 4.80 11.35
N GLY A 649 -38.61 5.01 12.52
CA GLY A 649 -37.88 5.00 13.78
C GLY A 649 -38.74 4.78 15.01
N SER A 650 -38.10 4.28 16.06
CA SER A 650 -38.77 3.91 17.30
C SER A 650 -37.94 4.21 18.55
N ILE A 651 -38.63 4.43 19.67
CA ILE A 651 -38.08 4.68 20.99
C ILE A 651 -38.37 3.46 21.88
N TRP A 652 -37.33 2.94 22.51
CA TRP A 652 -37.37 1.77 23.37
C TRP A 652 -36.84 2.10 24.76
N LEU A 653 -37.24 1.31 25.76
CA LEU A 653 -36.58 1.26 27.08
C LEU A 653 -35.64 0.07 27.11
N PHE A 654 -34.36 0.30 27.38
CA PHE A 654 -33.28 -0.69 27.21
C PHE A 654 -32.95 -1.50 28.48
N ASN A 655 -33.35 -1.04 29.67
CA ASN A 655 -33.03 -1.73 30.92
C ASN A 655 -33.95 -1.33 32.09
N THR A 656 -33.73 -1.97 33.24
CA THR A 656 -34.45 -1.71 34.49
C THR A 656 -34.19 -0.33 35.08
N LEU A 657 -33.24 0.44 34.54
CA LEU A 657 -33.03 1.85 34.91
C LEU A 657 -33.99 2.78 34.16
N ASN A 658 -34.79 2.25 33.23
CA ASN A 658 -35.72 2.96 32.34
C ASN A 658 -35.04 3.95 31.38
N LEU A 659 -33.82 3.64 30.95
CA LEU A 659 -33.08 4.45 29.97
C LEU A 659 -33.60 4.23 28.55
N VAL A 660 -33.57 5.30 27.74
CA VAL A 660 -34.03 5.25 26.36
C VAL A 660 -33.00 4.68 25.42
N GLY A 661 -33.49 4.04 24.37
CA GLY A 661 -32.77 3.69 23.17
C GLY A 661 -33.55 4.09 21.94
N PHE A 662 -32.83 4.43 20.87
CA PHE A 662 -33.42 4.84 19.59
C PHE A 662 -33.01 3.85 18.52
N VAL A 663 -33.96 3.40 17.71
CA VAL A 663 -33.74 2.40 16.66
C VAL A 663 -34.31 2.91 15.35
N ALA A 664 -33.57 2.73 14.26
CA ALA A 664 -34.09 2.93 12.91
C ALA A 664 -34.96 1.72 12.52
N GLY A 665 -36.23 1.96 12.19
CA GLY A 665 -37.26 0.94 12.02
C GLY A 665 -38.11 0.71 13.28
N HIS A 666 -39.11 -0.17 13.17
CA HIS A 666 -40.06 -0.50 14.26
C HIS A 666 -39.72 -1.79 15.00
N ASP A 667 -38.73 -2.53 14.52
CA ASP A 667 -38.27 -3.76 15.15
C ASP A 667 -37.41 -3.48 16.41
N PRO A 668 -37.38 -4.41 17.38
CA PRO A 668 -36.51 -4.29 18.54
C PRO A 668 -35.03 -4.21 18.12
N PRO A 669 -34.17 -3.58 18.95
CA PRO A 669 -32.74 -3.46 18.66
C PRO A 669 -32.10 -4.84 18.40
N ARG A 670 -31.34 -4.97 17.31
CA ARG A 670 -30.68 -6.23 16.92
C ARG A 670 -29.67 -6.73 17.94
N GLN A 671 -29.04 -5.82 18.67
CA GLN A 671 -28.16 -6.13 19.79
C GLN A 671 -28.91 -5.96 21.11
N ARG A 672 -28.69 -6.89 22.04
CA ARG A 672 -29.31 -6.79 23.37
C ARG A 672 -28.64 -5.66 24.16
N PRO A 673 -29.43 -4.73 24.73
CA PRO A 673 -28.88 -3.71 25.62
C PRO A 673 -28.40 -4.31 26.94
N TRP A 674 -27.77 -3.49 27.78
CA TRP A 674 -27.19 -3.85 29.08
C TRP A 674 -27.94 -3.21 30.25
#